data_AF-L7FCF2-F1
#
_entry.id   AF-L7FCF2-F1
#
_cell.length_a   1.000
_cell.length_b   1.000
_cell.length_c   1.000
_cell.angle_alpha   90.00
_cell.angle_beta   90.00
_cell.angle_gamma   90.00
#
_symmetry.space_group_name_H-M   'P 1'
#
loop_
_entity.id
_entity.type
_entity.pdbx_description
1 polymer ?
#
loop_
_entity_poly.entity_id
_entity_poly.type
_entity_poly.pdbx_seq_one_letter_code
_entity_poly.pdbx_strand_id
1 'polypeptide(L)'
;MPAPASVAEWLNEPRPEVEPGIWRYGYRLPKGAQTAERLSPVTVVGLLVPLLVGLFLWSLWRRGAVPYQSVLLKLFTPEDWWWGGTVSPKGWEGSAAVLVYNGLFFLVLLYGMGRLGSWPDIARHFVARRPQPARALLAALGALVTLSFVFPNAFPGAGWNALPLVDAVVALVALISGSFDVFGSTAFKVGLYTVITLLVVWPFARIGGWWAYAKERLAARKAAAGPTGPAPADRPREQWPDLREAGQYEAAELLTAEVAGGRMNDVDCARVEHAWTLARRSGLLADFRDTVLRQGAAAWVHPSGARDLTRRGARHDLAAGQVRIGRWAAAERAPLVYHGAGAALGAEVLGTSLLAVGPSGAGKTRHLVEPVTEALALRALTGQCAFVTVSAPGTPLAEDTAFDVVVRIGDRSSVHDLDPYADSDDPDEAASFLAEALVGDLDTVGTESAATALAQVLGPYRAAHGHFPPLPVLRELLESDPAALSALRDALAGDEHAVMRRELDVRIRQSASPTDVGRTLADRLALLNRPVFDGFFGGGGTARPFSLRSLAQYPLRVRVDLPEHGHEEAVRLITRLVLAQFSTVVRDGRRPHFACLVLDDATGTVTAGSVRRIQRMRTQNAGVVLALRTIGDVPEALHGPLYGAVGCRMAFSGVTTWDGSRFAQAWGTAWVETRDVAKHTVFADQPMTRAIHALRKLVTGKAVTTDAVTVRTVERERWSASELAHEVPPGHAVLSLTTVEGEHAPPLLVNLRG
;
A
#
# COMPACT_ATOMS: atom_id res chain seq x y z
N MET A 1 -14.34 19.24 29.75
CA MET A 1 -13.91 18.10 28.91
C MET A 1 -15.14 17.61 28.17
N PRO A 2 -15.13 17.41 26.84
CA PRO A 2 -16.23 16.75 26.16
C PRO A 2 -16.39 15.32 26.74
N ALA A 3 -17.62 14.88 26.94
CA ALA A 3 -17.92 13.52 27.37
C ALA A 3 -17.27 12.52 26.39
N PRO A 4 -16.82 11.33 26.85
CA PRO A 4 -16.39 10.29 25.92
C PRO A 4 -17.52 10.02 24.93
N ALA A 5 -17.20 10.03 23.63
CA ALA A 5 -18.17 9.74 22.60
C ALA A 5 -18.82 8.38 22.89
N SER A 6 -20.14 8.31 22.75
CA SER A 6 -20.84 7.03 22.92
C SER A 6 -20.36 6.03 21.86
N VAL A 7 -20.46 4.73 22.14
CA VAL A 7 -20.09 3.69 21.15
C VAL A 7 -20.94 3.79 19.88
N ALA A 8 -22.20 4.19 20.04
CA ALA A 8 -23.11 4.57 18.95
C ALA A 8 -22.52 5.68 18.05
N GLU A 9 -22.09 6.80 18.63
CA GLU A 9 -21.42 7.88 17.89
C GLU A 9 -20.13 7.39 17.21
N TRP A 10 -19.33 6.58 17.90
CA TRP A 10 -18.11 6.01 17.32
C TRP A 10 -18.39 5.09 16.12
N LEU A 11 -19.44 4.27 16.17
CA LEU A 11 -19.85 3.41 15.05
C LEU A 11 -20.30 4.24 13.84
N ASN A 12 -21.07 5.31 14.09
CA ASN A 12 -21.66 6.14 13.04
C ASN A 12 -20.69 7.15 12.44
N GLU A 13 -19.59 7.49 13.12
CA GLU A 13 -18.62 8.44 12.59
C GLU A 13 -18.02 7.93 11.26
N PRO A 14 -18.03 8.75 10.19
CA PRO A 14 -17.55 8.34 8.88
C PRO A 14 -16.05 8.04 8.89
N ARG A 15 -15.68 7.00 8.14
CA ARG A 15 -14.30 6.55 7.91
C ARG A 15 -14.04 6.47 6.41
N PRO A 16 -13.77 7.62 5.74
CA PRO A 16 -13.52 7.62 4.31
C PRO A 16 -12.27 6.80 3.98
N GLU A 17 -12.29 6.16 2.81
CA GLU A 17 -11.07 5.62 2.21
C GLU A 17 -10.18 6.80 1.78
N VAL A 18 -8.97 6.81 2.32
CA VAL A 18 -7.98 7.89 2.21
C VAL A 18 -6.60 7.28 2.11
N GLU A 19 -5.64 8.12 1.71
CA GLU A 19 -4.26 7.74 1.52
C GLU A 19 -3.64 7.11 2.79
N PRO A 20 -2.64 6.22 2.62
CA PRO A 20 -2.03 5.51 3.73
C PRO A 20 -1.50 6.43 4.82
N GLY A 21 -1.67 6.03 6.09
CA GLY A 21 -1.16 6.78 7.23
C GLY A 21 -2.05 7.94 7.71
N ILE A 22 -3.15 8.23 7.03
CA ILE A 22 -4.15 9.20 7.51
C ILE A 22 -5.08 8.50 8.50
N TRP A 23 -5.24 9.11 9.67
CA TRP A 23 -6.23 8.73 10.68
C TRP A 23 -7.65 8.92 10.15
N ARG A 24 -8.40 7.83 9.94
CA ARG A 24 -9.70 7.85 9.25
C ARG A 24 -10.85 8.35 10.10
N TYR A 25 -10.86 8.02 11.39
CA TYR A 25 -11.95 8.38 12.29
C TYR A 25 -12.14 9.91 12.37
N GLY A 26 -13.27 10.39 11.85
CA GLY A 26 -13.62 11.81 11.80
C GLY A 26 -12.78 12.64 10.83
N TYR A 27 -12.07 12.00 9.89
CA TYR A 27 -11.28 12.72 8.90
C TYR A 27 -12.16 13.47 7.91
N ARG A 28 -11.78 14.72 7.63
CA ARG A 28 -12.44 15.57 6.65
C ARG A 28 -11.40 16.19 5.73
N LEU A 29 -11.62 16.03 4.43
CA LEU A 29 -10.71 16.55 3.42
C LEU A 29 -10.59 18.08 3.56
N PRO A 30 -9.36 18.65 3.63
CA PRO A 30 -9.17 20.09 3.71
C PRO A 30 -9.82 20.82 2.52
N LYS A 31 -10.55 21.91 2.77
CA LYS A 31 -11.26 22.70 1.74
C LYS A 31 -10.33 23.14 0.59
N GLY A 32 -9.05 23.39 0.87
CA GLY A 32 -8.04 23.76 -0.13
C GLY A 32 -7.66 22.63 -1.10
N ALA A 33 -7.65 21.37 -0.65
CA ALA A 33 -7.38 20.21 -1.50
C ALA A 33 -8.47 20.02 -2.57
N GLN A 34 -9.73 20.30 -2.23
CA GLN A 34 -10.85 20.30 -3.18
C GLN A 34 -10.72 21.40 -4.26
N THR A 35 -9.94 22.45 -3.99
CA THR A 35 -9.81 23.60 -4.89
C THR A 35 -8.64 23.44 -5.86
N ALA A 36 -7.59 22.68 -5.50
CA ALA A 36 -6.47 22.34 -6.38
C ALA A 36 -6.88 21.45 -7.57
N GLU A 37 -8.05 20.81 -7.51
CA GLU A 37 -8.67 20.14 -8.66
C GLU A 37 -9.32 21.08 -9.68
N ARG A 38 -9.42 22.39 -9.38
CA ARG A 38 -9.85 23.37 -10.37
C ARG A 38 -8.67 23.71 -11.28
N LEU A 39 -8.76 23.14 -12.50
CA LEU A 39 -7.93 23.38 -13.67
C LEU A 39 -7.06 24.64 -13.59
N SER A 40 -5.74 24.46 -13.74
CA SER A 40 -4.87 25.59 -14.02
C SER A 40 -5.36 26.28 -15.31
N PRO A 41 -5.35 27.62 -15.38
CA PRO A 41 -5.79 28.37 -16.57
C PRO A 41 -5.09 27.93 -17.88
N VAL A 42 -3.94 27.27 -17.75
CA VAL A 42 -3.09 26.77 -18.83
C VAL A 42 -3.77 25.68 -19.67
N THR A 43 -4.64 24.83 -19.09
CA THR A 43 -5.30 23.74 -19.84
C THR A 43 -6.42 24.24 -20.75
N VAL A 44 -7.09 25.35 -20.39
CA VAL A 44 -8.14 25.98 -21.21
C VAL A 44 -7.53 26.68 -22.43
N VAL A 45 -6.37 27.30 -22.26
CA VAL A 45 -5.58 27.88 -23.36
C VAL A 45 -5.13 26.80 -24.34
N GLY A 46 -4.73 25.62 -23.84
CA GLY A 46 -4.38 24.45 -24.65
C GLY A 46 -5.52 23.86 -25.50
N LEU A 47 -6.78 24.18 -25.19
CA LEU A 47 -7.96 23.79 -25.99
C LEU A 47 -8.30 24.86 -27.04
N LEU A 48 -8.36 26.13 -26.61
CA LEU A 48 -8.84 27.23 -27.44
C LEU A 48 -7.88 27.60 -28.57
N VAL A 49 -6.56 27.59 -28.30
CA VAL A 49 -5.57 28.01 -29.29
C VAL A 49 -5.53 27.08 -30.51
N PRO A 50 -5.41 25.75 -30.38
CA PRO A 50 -5.47 24.84 -31.54
C PRO A 50 -6.82 24.92 -32.27
N LEU A 51 -7.93 25.08 -31.55
CA LEU A 51 -9.25 25.19 -32.16
C LEU A 51 -9.38 26.46 -33.03
N LEU A 52 -8.91 27.61 -32.55
CA LEU A 52 -8.90 28.87 -33.32
C LEU A 52 -7.95 28.80 -34.51
N VAL A 53 -6.77 28.21 -34.35
CA VAL A 53 -5.82 27.99 -35.45
C VAL A 53 -6.42 27.06 -36.51
N GLY A 54 -7.06 25.97 -36.10
CA GLY A 54 -7.77 25.06 -36.99
C GLY A 54 -8.89 25.75 -37.76
N LEU A 55 -9.74 26.54 -37.09
CA LEU A 55 -10.81 27.30 -37.74
C LEU A 55 -10.26 28.34 -38.75
N PHE A 56 -9.15 28.99 -38.41
CA PHE A 56 -8.48 29.94 -39.31
C PHE A 56 -7.93 29.24 -40.56
N LEU A 57 -7.21 28.13 -40.40
CA LEU A 57 -6.68 27.33 -41.50
C LEU A 57 -7.81 26.77 -42.39
N TRP A 58 -8.89 26.29 -41.79
CA TRP A 58 -10.08 25.82 -42.52
C TRP A 58 -10.75 26.96 -43.32
N SER A 59 -10.85 28.16 -42.72
CA SER A 59 -11.38 29.34 -43.42
C SER A 59 -10.49 29.76 -44.60
N LEU A 60 -9.17 29.74 -44.45
CA LEU A 60 -8.23 30.03 -45.53
C LEU A 60 -8.35 29.01 -46.67
N TRP A 61 -8.49 27.73 -46.34
CA TRP A 61 -8.69 26.64 -47.29
C TRP A 61 -9.99 26.84 -48.10
N ARG A 62 -11.13 27.07 -47.42
CA ARG A 62 -12.43 27.30 -48.06
C ARG A 62 -12.46 28.52 -48.98
N ARG A 63 -11.67 29.55 -48.68
CA ARG A 63 -11.57 30.78 -49.49
C ARG A 63 -10.58 30.67 -50.64
N GLY A 64 -9.89 29.54 -50.76
CA GLY A 64 -8.89 29.33 -51.80
C GLY A 64 -7.60 30.14 -51.59
N ALA A 65 -7.32 30.60 -50.37
CA ALA A 65 -6.17 31.47 -50.07
C ALA A 65 -4.86 30.70 -49.83
N VAL A 66 -4.90 29.36 -49.89
CA VAL A 66 -3.73 28.51 -49.66
C VAL A 66 -2.96 28.32 -50.98
N PRO A 67 -1.67 28.69 -51.04
CA PRO A 67 -0.87 28.54 -52.24
C PRO A 67 -0.73 27.06 -52.61
N TYR A 68 -0.76 26.76 -53.91
CA TYR A 68 -0.62 25.40 -54.48
C TYR A 68 -1.72 24.38 -54.12
N GLN A 69 -2.82 24.80 -53.46
CA GLN A 69 -3.93 23.90 -53.15
C GLN A 69 -4.50 23.15 -54.36
N SER A 70 -4.43 23.77 -55.55
CA SER A 70 -4.91 23.21 -56.82
C SER A 70 -3.95 22.24 -57.47
N VAL A 71 -2.65 22.33 -57.15
CA VAL A 71 -1.60 21.50 -57.76
C VAL A 71 -1.72 20.06 -57.31
N LEU A 72 -1.91 19.83 -56.01
CA LEU A 72 -2.13 18.48 -55.46
C LEU A 72 -3.39 17.83 -56.03
N LEU A 73 -4.47 18.60 -56.19
CA LEU A 73 -5.71 18.09 -56.76
C LEU A 73 -5.52 17.65 -58.23
N LYS A 74 -4.81 18.45 -59.04
CA LYS A 74 -4.49 18.12 -60.44
C LYS A 74 -3.51 16.96 -60.58
N LEU A 75 -2.63 16.75 -59.60
CA LEU A 75 -1.68 15.64 -59.63
C LEU A 75 -2.37 14.26 -59.53
N PHE A 76 -3.48 14.20 -58.79
CA PHE A 76 -4.22 12.95 -58.53
C PHE A 76 -5.52 12.81 -59.34
N THR A 77 -5.83 13.75 -60.25
CA THR A 77 -7.06 13.69 -61.07
C THR A 77 -6.77 13.88 -62.56
N PRO A 78 -7.48 13.18 -63.47
CA PRO A 78 -7.32 13.35 -64.90
C PRO A 78 -7.54 14.78 -65.38
N GLU A 79 -6.80 15.23 -66.39
CA GLU A 79 -6.95 16.58 -66.94
C GLU A 79 -8.34 16.83 -67.55
N ASP A 80 -8.98 15.78 -68.09
CA ASP A 80 -10.29 15.84 -68.74
C ASP A 80 -11.45 16.21 -67.80
N TRP A 81 -11.24 16.16 -66.48
CA TRP A 81 -12.24 16.51 -65.47
C TRP A 81 -12.36 18.02 -65.24
N TRP A 82 -11.43 18.81 -65.78
CA TRP A 82 -11.30 20.24 -65.53
C TRP A 82 -11.41 21.05 -66.83
N TRP A 83 -11.91 22.27 -66.74
CA TRP A 83 -11.80 23.22 -67.85
C TRP A 83 -10.34 23.71 -67.99
N GLY A 84 -9.80 23.69 -69.21
CA GLY A 84 -8.39 23.98 -69.51
C GLY A 84 -7.86 25.24 -68.80
N GLY A 85 -6.71 25.11 -68.14
CA GLY A 85 -6.08 26.20 -67.37
C GLY A 85 -6.71 26.53 -66.02
N THR A 86 -7.86 25.92 -65.65
CA THR A 86 -8.57 26.20 -64.39
C THR A 86 -8.68 24.95 -63.49
N VAL A 87 -9.38 25.09 -62.36
CA VAL A 87 -9.82 23.98 -61.47
C VAL A 87 -11.34 23.95 -61.41
N SER A 88 -12.00 24.54 -62.42
CA SER A 88 -13.45 24.51 -62.52
C SER A 88 -13.87 23.14 -63.05
N PRO A 89 -14.73 22.39 -62.33
CA PRO A 89 -15.12 21.06 -62.74
C PRO A 89 -15.94 21.11 -64.04
N LYS A 90 -15.62 20.23 -64.99
CA LYS A 90 -16.32 20.10 -66.27
C LYS A 90 -17.54 19.16 -66.17
N GLY A 91 -17.45 18.17 -65.28
CA GLY A 91 -18.47 17.16 -65.00
C GLY A 91 -18.61 16.85 -63.51
N TRP A 92 -19.44 15.86 -63.19
CA TRP A 92 -19.70 15.46 -61.79
C TRP A 92 -18.47 14.85 -61.12
N GLU A 93 -17.58 14.24 -61.90
CA GLU A 93 -16.33 13.62 -61.46
C GLU A 93 -15.38 14.67 -60.87
N GLY A 94 -15.25 15.82 -61.54
CA GLY A 94 -14.47 16.95 -61.04
C GLY A 94 -15.07 17.56 -59.77
N SER A 95 -16.41 17.71 -59.71
CA SER A 95 -17.09 18.19 -58.50
C SER A 95 -16.94 17.23 -57.32
N ALA A 96 -17.04 15.92 -57.57
CA ALA A 96 -16.83 14.88 -56.57
C ALA A 96 -15.38 14.89 -56.05
N ALA A 97 -14.39 15.06 -56.92
CA ALA A 97 -12.98 15.15 -56.53
C ALA A 97 -12.70 16.34 -55.59
N VAL A 98 -13.32 17.50 -55.84
CA VAL A 98 -13.21 18.67 -54.94
C VAL A 98 -13.78 18.36 -53.55
N LEU A 99 -14.92 17.65 -53.48
CA LEU A 99 -15.54 17.26 -52.21
C LEU A 99 -14.66 16.30 -51.41
N VAL A 100 -14.10 15.28 -52.07
CA VAL A 100 -13.15 14.33 -51.45
C VAL A 100 -11.91 15.06 -50.93
N TYR A 101 -11.35 15.97 -51.72
CA TYR A 101 -10.16 16.72 -51.36
C TYR A 101 -10.37 17.64 -50.15
N ASN A 102 -11.52 18.33 -50.10
CA ASN A 102 -11.91 19.15 -48.95
C ASN A 102 -12.12 18.30 -47.68
N GLY A 103 -12.75 17.12 -47.81
CA GLY A 103 -12.94 16.19 -46.71
C GLY A 103 -11.63 15.62 -46.16
N LEU A 104 -10.69 15.27 -47.05
CA LEU A 104 -9.37 14.76 -46.68
C LEU A 104 -8.56 15.82 -45.91
N PHE A 105 -8.52 17.06 -46.41
CA PHE A 105 -7.83 18.15 -45.73
C PHE A 105 -8.45 18.43 -44.36
N PHE A 106 -9.79 18.44 -44.26
CA PHE A 106 -10.50 18.61 -42.99
C PHE A 106 -10.14 17.51 -41.99
N LEU A 107 -10.04 16.25 -42.43
CA LEU A 107 -9.66 15.12 -41.58
C LEU A 107 -8.22 15.23 -41.09
N VAL A 108 -7.27 15.62 -41.96
CA VAL A 108 -5.87 15.87 -41.58
C VAL A 108 -5.77 17.01 -40.57
N LEU A 109 -6.51 18.09 -40.79
CA LEU A 109 -6.56 19.24 -39.88
C LEU A 109 -7.15 18.85 -38.51
N LEU A 110 -8.25 18.11 -38.49
CA LEU A 110 -8.89 17.60 -37.27
C LEU A 110 -7.92 16.68 -36.49
N TYR A 111 -7.23 15.78 -37.19
CA TYR A 111 -6.23 14.91 -36.60
C TYR A 111 -5.03 15.69 -36.03
N GLY A 112 -4.52 16.67 -36.78
CA GLY A 112 -3.42 17.53 -36.35
C GLY A 112 -3.77 18.36 -35.11
N MET A 113 -4.95 18.98 -35.09
CA MET A 113 -5.42 19.75 -33.93
C MET A 113 -5.72 18.87 -32.72
N GLY A 114 -6.26 17.67 -32.93
CA GLY A 114 -6.50 16.71 -31.85
C GLY A 114 -5.23 16.13 -31.22
N ARG A 115 -4.11 16.07 -31.98
CA ARG A 115 -2.80 15.61 -31.48
C ARG A 115 -1.96 16.73 -30.86
N LEU A 116 -2.03 17.94 -31.42
CA LEU A 116 -1.32 19.11 -30.89
C LEU A 116 -2.05 19.74 -29.70
N GLY A 117 -3.38 19.62 -29.65
CA GLY A 117 -4.19 20.02 -28.51
C GLY A 117 -4.30 18.90 -27.48
N SER A 118 -4.46 19.27 -26.21
CA SER A 118 -4.67 18.33 -25.09
C SER A 118 -6.08 17.71 -25.06
N TRP A 119 -6.73 17.53 -26.21
CA TRP A 119 -8.13 17.10 -26.32
C TRP A 119 -8.39 15.71 -25.69
N PRO A 120 -7.51 14.70 -25.85
CA PRO A 120 -7.67 13.42 -25.15
C PRO A 120 -7.53 13.51 -23.63
N ASP A 121 -6.67 14.40 -23.12
CA ASP A 121 -6.48 14.62 -21.68
C ASP A 121 -7.70 15.31 -21.07
N ILE A 122 -8.29 16.26 -21.80
CA ILE A 122 -9.53 16.97 -21.43
C ILE A 122 -10.72 16.01 -21.41
N ALA A 123 -10.87 15.16 -22.44
CA ALA A 123 -11.94 14.15 -22.48
C ALA A 123 -11.82 13.16 -21.30
N ARG A 124 -10.59 12.74 -20.96
CA ARG A 124 -10.33 11.92 -19.78
C ARG A 124 -10.69 12.65 -18.49
N HIS A 125 -10.36 13.93 -18.36
CA HIS A 125 -10.62 14.71 -17.14
C HIS A 125 -12.12 15.03 -16.93
N PHE A 126 -12.81 15.51 -17.96
CA PHE A 126 -14.21 15.96 -17.82
C PHE A 126 -15.23 14.83 -17.90
N VAL A 127 -15.00 13.81 -18.72
CA VAL A 127 -15.97 12.74 -18.97
C VAL A 127 -15.58 11.46 -18.24
N ALA A 128 -14.33 11.01 -18.35
CA ALA A 128 -13.95 9.68 -17.84
C ALA A 128 -13.83 9.59 -16.31
N ARG A 129 -13.57 10.70 -15.61
CA ARG A 129 -13.46 10.75 -14.13
C ARG A 129 -14.80 10.88 -13.39
N ARG A 130 -15.91 11.07 -14.09
CA ARG A 130 -17.23 11.17 -13.46
C ARG A 130 -17.79 9.77 -13.15
N PRO A 131 -18.50 9.59 -12.02
CA PRO A 131 -19.21 8.33 -11.74
C PRO A 131 -20.33 8.10 -12.77
N GLN A 132 -20.70 6.83 -12.98
CA GLN A 132 -21.89 6.50 -13.77
C GLN A 132 -23.15 6.90 -12.98
N PRO A 133 -24.24 7.39 -13.61
CA PRO A 133 -24.50 7.48 -15.05
C PRO A 133 -24.03 8.79 -15.70
N ALA A 134 -23.49 9.75 -14.94
CA ALA A 134 -23.11 11.07 -15.45
C ALA A 134 -22.07 10.99 -16.57
N ARG A 135 -21.10 10.08 -16.46
CA ARG A 135 -20.13 9.78 -17.52
C ARG A 135 -20.79 9.31 -18.83
N ALA A 136 -21.77 8.42 -18.75
CA ALA A 136 -22.49 7.92 -19.92
C ALA A 136 -23.32 9.03 -20.57
N LEU A 137 -23.97 9.88 -19.77
CA LEU A 137 -24.76 11.03 -20.23
C LEU A 137 -23.91 12.11 -20.90
N LEU A 138 -22.77 12.49 -20.30
CA LEU A 138 -21.87 13.49 -20.88
C LEU A 138 -21.27 13.00 -22.21
N ALA A 139 -20.89 11.72 -22.28
CA ALA A 139 -20.46 11.12 -23.53
C ALA A 139 -21.58 11.09 -24.59
N ALA A 140 -22.83 10.83 -24.18
CA ALA A 140 -23.99 10.86 -25.07
C ALA A 140 -24.29 12.26 -25.60
N LEU A 141 -24.18 13.27 -24.74
CA LEU A 141 -24.33 14.67 -25.13
C LEU A 141 -23.23 15.10 -26.11
N GLY A 142 -21.98 14.70 -25.85
CA GLY A 142 -20.87 14.94 -26.79
C GLY A 142 -21.05 14.24 -28.14
N ALA A 143 -21.56 13.00 -28.14
CA ALA A 143 -21.91 12.28 -29.36
C ALA A 143 -23.03 12.98 -30.13
N LEU A 144 -24.07 13.48 -29.44
CA LEU A 144 -25.20 14.18 -30.05
C LEU A 144 -24.77 15.51 -30.70
N VAL A 145 -23.94 16.29 -30.01
CA VAL A 145 -23.35 17.51 -30.58
C VAL A 145 -22.52 17.18 -31.81
N THR A 146 -21.69 16.14 -31.75
CA THR A 146 -20.86 15.73 -32.91
C THR A 146 -21.73 15.28 -34.08
N LEU A 147 -22.78 14.50 -33.84
CA LEU A 147 -23.74 14.08 -34.85
C LEU A 147 -24.50 15.28 -35.46
N SER A 148 -24.76 16.34 -34.70
CA SER A 148 -25.38 17.57 -35.23
C SER A 148 -24.52 18.29 -36.26
N PHE A 149 -23.19 18.19 -36.15
CA PHE A 149 -22.26 18.74 -37.16
C PHE A 149 -22.12 17.84 -38.40
N VAL A 150 -22.32 16.53 -38.24
CA VAL A 150 -22.23 15.54 -39.33
C VAL A 150 -23.54 15.47 -40.12
N PHE A 151 -24.70 15.52 -39.44
CA PHE A 151 -26.03 15.42 -40.02
C PHE A 151 -26.94 16.58 -39.60
N PRO A 152 -26.65 17.83 -40.03
CA PRO A 152 -27.42 19.00 -39.58
C PRO A 152 -28.91 18.92 -39.94
N ASN A 153 -29.26 18.25 -41.06
CA ASN A 153 -30.65 18.05 -41.47
C ASN A 153 -31.47 17.17 -40.53
N ALA A 154 -30.81 16.35 -39.69
CA ALA A 154 -31.48 15.52 -38.69
C ALA A 154 -31.80 16.30 -37.40
N PHE A 155 -31.27 17.53 -37.24
CA PHE A 155 -31.44 18.37 -36.05
C PHE A 155 -32.06 19.73 -36.43
N PRO A 156 -33.40 19.83 -36.51
CA PRO A 156 -34.08 21.09 -36.82
C PRO A 156 -33.75 22.14 -35.76
N GLY A 157 -33.06 23.22 -36.16
CA GLY A 157 -32.66 24.33 -35.29
C GLY A 157 -31.16 24.55 -35.13
N ALA A 158 -30.30 23.67 -35.66
CA ALA A 158 -28.86 23.80 -35.51
C ALA A 158 -28.29 25.02 -36.27
N GLY A 159 -28.71 25.32 -37.51
CA GLY A 159 -28.29 26.52 -38.24
C GLY A 159 -26.82 26.56 -38.72
N TRP A 160 -26.06 25.48 -38.52
CA TRP A 160 -24.66 25.34 -38.99
C TRP A 160 -24.61 24.58 -40.33
N ASN A 161 -23.60 24.86 -41.14
CA ASN A 161 -23.33 24.10 -42.37
C ASN A 161 -22.78 22.70 -42.03
N ALA A 162 -23.14 21.70 -42.84
CA ALA A 162 -22.61 20.35 -42.70
C ALA A 162 -21.08 20.33 -42.81
N LEU A 163 -20.43 19.53 -41.96
CA LEU A 163 -19.00 19.26 -42.13
C LEU A 163 -18.75 18.51 -43.44
N PRO A 164 -17.61 18.74 -44.11
CA PRO A 164 -17.28 18.17 -45.43
C PRO A 164 -16.87 16.69 -45.33
N LEU A 165 -17.45 15.92 -44.41
CA LEU A 165 -17.11 14.51 -44.16
C LEU A 165 -18.09 13.59 -44.88
N VAL A 166 -19.39 13.86 -44.74
CA VAL A 166 -20.44 13.03 -45.35
C VAL A 166 -20.40 13.15 -46.87
N ASP A 167 -20.36 14.38 -47.38
CA ASP A 167 -20.33 14.64 -48.83
C ASP A 167 -19.05 14.11 -49.47
N ALA A 168 -17.92 14.14 -48.75
CA ALA A 168 -16.66 13.57 -49.20
C ALA A 168 -16.72 12.04 -49.30
N VAL A 169 -17.33 11.36 -48.32
CA VAL A 169 -17.49 9.89 -48.37
C VAL A 169 -18.46 9.48 -49.47
N VAL A 170 -19.57 10.21 -49.64
CA VAL A 170 -20.54 9.98 -50.72
C VAL A 170 -19.87 10.19 -52.09
N ALA A 171 -19.12 11.27 -52.26
CA ALA A 171 -18.37 11.57 -53.48
C ALA A 171 -17.28 10.53 -53.79
N LEU A 172 -16.55 10.06 -52.76
CA LEU A 172 -15.53 9.02 -52.90
C LEU A 172 -16.15 7.70 -53.36
N VAL A 173 -17.25 7.29 -52.73
CA VAL A 173 -17.97 6.07 -53.12
C VAL A 173 -18.51 6.20 -54.55
N ALA A 174 -19.06 7.35 -54.94
CA ALA A 174 -19.52 7.61 -56.30
C ALA A 174 -18.39 7.52 -57.35
N LEU A 175 -17.21 8.05 -57.03
CA LEU A 175 -16.02 7.96 -57.90
C LEU A 175 -15.53 6.52 -58.05
N ILE A 176 -15.59 5.73 -56.98
CA ILE A 176 -15.20 4.30 -57.01
C ILE A 176 -16.23 3.47 -57.78
N SER A 177 -17.53 3.74 -57.60
CA SER A 177 -18.60 3.02 -58.30
C SER A 177 -18.83 3.48 -59.73
N GLY A 178 -18.24 4.60 -60.15
CA GLY A 178 -18.39 5.19 -61.49
C GLY A 178 -19.75 5.85 -61.73
N SER A 179 -20.63 5.94 -60.72
CA SER A 179 -21.91 6.66 -60.81
C SER A 179 -22.52 6.95 -59.43
N PHE A 180 -23.45 7.91 -59.38
CA PHE A 180 -24.27 8.19 -58.20
C PHE A 180 -25.51 7.28 -58.07
N ASP A 181 -25.79 6.40 -59.04
CA ASP A 181 -27.00 5.57 -59.06
C ASP A 181 -27.06 4.57 -57.89
N VAL A 182 -25.89 4.18 -57.35
CA VAL A 182 -25.77 3.31 -56.18
C VAL A 182 -26.47 3.92 -54.94
N PHE A 183 -26.58 5.25 -54.87
CA PHE A 183 -27.29 5.95 -53.80
C PHE A 183 -28.81 6.04 -54.01
N GLY A 184 -29.32 5.60 -55.17
CA GLY A 184 -30.75 5.43 -55.43
C GLY A 184 -31.35 4.25 -54.64
N SER A 185 -30.53 3.24 -54.29
CA SER A 185 -30.93 2.16 -53.39
C SER A 185 -31.07 2.68 -51.96
N THR A 186 -32.29 2.64 -51.43
CA THR A 186 -32.59 3.06 -50.05
C THR A 186 -31.80 2.23 -49.04
N ALA A 187 -31.65 0.92 -49.27
CA ALA A 187 -30.91 0.03 -48.38
C ALA A 187 -29.41 0.39 -48.30
N PHE A 188 -28.78 0.70 -49.43
CA PHE A 188 -27.36 1.09 -49.46
C PHE A 188 -27.14 2.45 -48.78
N LYS A 189 -28.00 3.43 -49.09
CA LYS A 189 -27.96 4.77 -48.49
C LYS A 189 -28.11 4.69 -46.96
N VAL A 190 -29.12 3.96 -46.47
CA VAL A 190 -29.34 3.76 -45.02
C VAL A 190 -28.16 3.02 -44.39
N GLY A 191 -27.63 1.97 -45.05
CA GLY A 191 -26.46 1.23 -44.57
C GLY A 191 -25.23 2.12 -44.41
N LEU A 192 -24.89 2.91 -45.42
CA LEU A 192 -23.73 3.81 -45.39
C LEU A 192 -23.86 4.86 -44.28
N TYR A 193 -25.02 5.52 -44.16
CA TYR A 193 -25.25 6.49 -43.10
C TYR A 193 -25.22 5.86 -41.70
N THR A 194 -25.68 4.63 -41.57
CA THR A 194 -25.60 3.86 -40.31
C THR A 194 -24.14 3.60 -39.93
N VAL A 195 -23.31 3.18 -40.90
CA VAL A 195 -21.87 2.97 -40.66
C VAL A 195 -21.17 4.26 -40.24
N ILE A 196 -21.44 5.38 -40.92
CA ILE A 196 -20.89 6.70 -40.55
C ILE A 196 -21.32 7.08 -39.13
N THR A 197 -22.59 6.88 -38.79
CA THR A 197 -23.13 7.16 -37.44
C THR A 197 -22.43 6.29 -36.37
N LEU A 198 -22.26 5.00 -36.63
CA LEU A 198 -21.56 4.09 -35.73
C LEU A 198 -20.10 4.50 -35.51
N LEU A 199 -19.39 4.90 -36.57
CA LEU A 199 -18.00 5.38 -36.46
C LEU A 199 -17.89 6.66 -35.63
N VAL A 200 -18.85 7.57 -35.75
CA VAL A 200 -18.89 8.81 -34.93
C VAL A 200 -19.19 8.50 -33.47
N VAL A 201 -20.13 7.59 -33.18
CA VAL A 201 -20.56 7.26 -31.81
C VAL A 201 -19.57 6.35 -31.08
N TRP A 202 -18.84 5.49 -31.79
CA TRP A 202 -17.90 4.51 -31.22
C TRP A 202 -16.88 5.09 -30.22
N PRO A 203 -16.15 6.19 -30.50
CA PRO A 203 -15.21 6.75 -29.53
C PRO A 203 -15.91 7.27 -28.26
N PHE A 204 -17.11 7.84 -28.39
CA PHE A 204 -17.90 8.30 -27.24
C PHE A 204 -18.45 7.14 -26.42
N ALA A 205 -18.88 6.04 -27.07
CA ALA A 205 -19.32 4.83 -26.37
C ALA A 205 -18.18 4.19 -25.56
N ARG A 206 -16.95 4.22 -26.10
CA ARG A 206 -15.74 3.75 -25.41
C ARG A 206 -15.37 4.64 -24.22
N ILE A 207 -15.39 5.96 -24.41
CA ILE A 207 -15.08 6.93 -23.33
C ILE A 207 -16.18 6.91 -22.26
N GLY A 208 -17.45 6.79 -22.65
CA GLY A 208 -18.61 6.78 -21.76
C GLY A 208 -18.86 5.46 -21.02
N GLY A 209 -18.16 4.38 -21.37
CA GLY A 209 -18.29 3.09 -20.70
C GLY A 209 -19.66 2.42 -20.87
N TRP A 210 -20.40 2.71 -21.94
CA TRP A 210 -21.80 2.29 -22.09
C TRP A 210 -22.01 0.78 -22.02
N TRP A 211 -21.05 -0.01 -22.53
CA TRP A 211 -21.09 -1.48 -22.45
C TRP A 211 -20.95 -2.01 -21.02
N ALA A 212 -20.08 -1.40 -20.20
CA ALA A 212 -19.93 -1.77 -18.80
C ALA A 212 -21.20 -1.39 -18.01
N TYR A 213 -21.70 -0.18 -18.23
CA TYR A 213 -22.96 0.29 -17.62
C TYR A 213 -24.17 -0.59 -17.97
N ALA A 214 -24.28 -1.01 -19.24
CA ALA A 214 -25.35 -1.90 -19.69
C ALA A 214 -25.28 -3.27 -19.01
N LYS A 215 -24.07 -3.83 -18.85
CA LYS A 215 -23.87 -5.09 -18.11
C LYS A 215 -24.25 -4.97 -16.64
N GLU A 216 -23.83 -3.89 -15.97
CA GLU A 216 -24.21 -3.60 -14.58
C GLU A 216 -25.74 -3.47 -14.42
N ARG A 217 -26.41 -2.73 -15.31
CA ARG A 217 -27.88 -2.61 -15.33
C ARG A 217 -28.60 -3.92 -15.59
N LEU A 218 -28.08 -4.78 -16.47
CA LEU A 218 -28.64 -6.10 -16.74
C LEU A 218 -28.44 -7.05 -15.54
N ALA A 219 -27.30 -6.98 -14.86
CA ALA A 219 -27.05 -7.71 -13.62
C ALA A 219 -27.96 -7.23 -12.48
N ALA A 220 -28.12 -5.91 -12.32
CA ALA A 220 -29.02 -5.31 -11.33
C ALA A 220 -30.50 -5.68 -11.59
N ARG A 221 -30.93 -5.77 -12.85
CA ARG A 221 -32.28 -6.25 -13.21
C ARG A 221 -32.50 -7.72 -12.91
N LYS A 222 -31.47 -8.57 -13.08
CA LYS A 222 -31.53 -9.97 -12.65
C LYS A 222 -31.56 -10.11 -11.13
N ALA A 223 -30.83 -9.26 -10.40
CA ALA A 223 -30.87 -9.21 -8.94
C ALA A 223 -32.23 -8.70 -8.39
N ALA A 224 -32.85 -7.73 -9.07
CA ALA A 224 -34.17 -7.20 -8.73
C ALA A 224 -35.33 -8.19 -9.00
N ALA A 225 -35.08 -9.32 -9.67
CA ALA A 225 -36.06 -10.39 -9.85
C ALA A 225 -36.07 -11.40 -8.68
N GLY A 226 -35.22 -11.23 -7.65
CA GLY A 226 -35.34 -11.92 -6.37
C GLY A 226 -36.43 -11.32 -5.48
N PRO A 227 -36.96 -12.05 -4.48
CA PRO A 227 -38.06 -11.58 -3.64
C PRO A 227 -37.70 -10.27 -2.94
N THR A 228 -38.59 -9.28 -3.09
CA THR A 228 -38.44 -7.88 -2.74
C THR A 228 -38.47 -7.64 -1.22
N GLY A 229 -37.30 -7.42 -0.63
CA GLY A 229 -37.15 -6.63 0.59
C GLY A 229 -37.11 -5.13 0.26
N PRO A 230 -37.48 -4.22 1.19
CA PRO A 230 -37.41 -2.78 0.96
C PRO A 230 -35.97 -2.33 0.67
N ALA A 231 -35.83 -1.36 -0.23
CA ALA A 231 -34.56 -0.78 -0.66
C ALA A 231 -33.66 -0.34 0.52
N PRO A 232 -32.32 -0.44 0.40
CA PRO A 232 -31.41 -0.09 1.49
C PRO A 232 -31.55 1.40 1.81
N ALA A 233 -32.16 1.69 2.96
CA ALA A 233 -31.99 2.98 3.60
C ALA A 233 -30.55 3.05 4.12
N ASP A 234 -29.91 4.21 4.00
CA ASP A 234 -28.60 4.53 4.57
C ASP A 234 -28.75 4.52 6.11
N ARG A 235 -28.81 3.33 6.70
CA ARG A 235 -29.04 3.14 8.12
C ARG A 235 -27.75 3.43 8.89
N PRO A 236 -27.85 4.05 10.08
CA PRO A 236 -26.71 4.19 10.98
C PRO A 236 -26.02 2.85 11.24
N ARG A 237 -24.68 2.85 11.31
CA ARG A 237 -23.88 1.64 11.50
C ARG A 237 -24.18 0.93 12.81
N GLU A 238 -24.59 1.67 13.85
CA GLU A 238 -25.02 1.11 15.13
C GLU A 238 -26.20 0.11 15.03
N GLN A 239 -26.97 0.16 13.93
CA GLN A 239 -28.12 -0.72 13.68
C GLN A 239 -27.76 -1.98 12.88
N TRP A 240 -26.47 -2.21 12.61
CA TRP A 240 -25.94 -3.40 11.94
C TRP A 240 -26.62 -3.69 10.58
N PRO A 241 -26.59 -2.74 9.61
CA PRO A 241 -27.29 -2.88 8.34
C PRO A 241 -26.90 -4.17 7.59
N ASP A 242 -25.61 -4.51 7.55
CA ASP A 242 -25.11 -5.72 6.90
C ASP A 242 -25.74 -7.02 7.44
N LEU A 243 -25.99 -7.10 8.75
CA LEU A 243 -26.64 -8.28 9.35
C LEU A 243 -28.11 -8.37 8.91
N ARG A 244 -28.79 -7.22 8.85
CA ARG A 244 -30.20 -7.13 8.44
C ARG A 244 -30.38 -7.43 6.96
N GLU A 245 -29.47 -6.95 6.12
CA GLU A 245 -29.44 -7.27 4.69
C GLU A 245 -29.21 -8.77 4.45
N ALA A 246 -28.42 -9.42 5.31
CA ALA A 246 -28.22 -10.86 5.30
C ALA A 246 -29.36 -11.67 5.97
N GLY A 247 -30.47 -11.03 6.35
CA GLY A 247 -31.64 -11.67 6.97
C GLY A 247 -31.49 -12.01 8.46
N GLN A 248 -30.41 -11.60 9.12
CA GLN A 248 -30.15 -11.84 10.54
C GLN A 248 -30.76 -10.75 11.43
N TYR A 249 -32.07 -10.53 11.30
CA TYR A 249 -32.77 -9.43 11.97
C TYR A 249 -32.73 -9.54 13.49
N GLU A 250 -32.95 -10.71 14.06
CA GLU A 250 -32.98 -10.92 15.52
C GLU A 250 -31.63 -10.61 16.18
N ALA A 251 -30.54 -11.10 15.59
CA ALA A 251 -29.19 -10.80 16.06
C ALA A 251 -28.87 -9.31 15.94
N ALA A 252 -29.27 -8.66 14.84
CA ALA A 252 -29.09 -7.23 14.65
C ALA A 252 -29.88 -6.39 15.66
N GLU A 253 -31.14 -6.72 15.95
CA GLU A 253 -31.95 -6.04 16.97
C GLU A 253 -31.32 -6.16 18.36
N LEU A 254 -30.87 -7.36 18.74
CA LEU A 254 -30.24 -7.60 20.02
C LEU A 254 -28.95 -6.76 20.16
N LEU A 255 -28.06 -6.80 19.17
CA LEU A 255 -26.82 -6.03 19.20
C LEU A 255 -27.08 -4.51 19.19
N THR A 256 -28.10 -4.05 18.46
CA THR A 256 -28.52 -2.64 18.49
C THR A 256 -28.94 -2.23 19.90
N ALA A 257 -29.73 -3.07 20.60
CA ALA A 257 -30.16 -2.83 21.96
C ALA A 257 -29.00 -2.89 22.99
N GLU A 258 -28.00 -3.74 22.76
CA GLU A 258 -26.78 -3.80 23.58
C GLU A 258 -25.92 -2.53 23.44
N VAL A 259 -25.75 -2.02 22.22
CA VAL A 259 -25.05 -0.75 21.94
C VAL A 259 -25.81 0.43 22.56
N ALA A 260 -27.11 0.54 22.32
CA ALA A 260 -27.96 1.59 22.89
C ALA A 260 -28.01 1.54 24.43
N GLY A 261 -27.94 0.34 25.00
CA GLY A 261 -27.87 0.11 26.44
C GLY A 261 -26.50 0.28 27.07
N GLY A 262 -25.46 0.64 26.30
CA GLY A 262 -24.09 0.84 26.79
C GLY A 262 -23.40 -0.42 27.31
N ARG A 263 -23.86 -1.61 26.89
CA ARG A 263 -23.30 -2.91 27.32
C ARG A 263 -22.18 -3.42 26.41
N MET A 264 -21.99 -2.79 25.24
CA MET A 264 -20.88 -3.04 24.32
C MET A 264 -19.90 -1.87 24.33
N ASN A 265 -18.61 -2.19 24.23
CA ASN A 265 -17.54 -1.23 23.93
C ASN A 265 -17.12 -1.34 22.44
N ASP A 266 -16.16 -0.50 22.03
CA ASP A 266 -15.58 -0.50 20.69
C ASP A 266 -14.88 -1.83 20.32
N VAL A 267 -14.24 -2.48 21.29
CA VAL A 267 -13.61 -3.81 21.13
C VAL A 267 -14.67 -4.88 20.84
N ASP A 268 -15.79 -4.88 21.57
CA ASP A 268 -16.89 -5.82 21.38
C ASP A 268 -17.51 -5.64 19.99
N CYS A 269 -17.71 -4.39 19.56
CA CYS A 269 -18.22 -4.09 18.22
C CYS A 269 -17.27 -4.62 17.13
N ALA A 270 -15.98 -4.31 17.23
CA ALA A 270 -14.97 -4.78 16.27
C ALA A 270 -14.82 -6.31 16.27
N ARG A 271 -14.97 -6.97 17.43
CA ARG A 271 -14.95 -8.43 17.57
C ARG A 271 -16.15 -9.09 16.91
N VAL A 272 -17.35 -8.57 17.14
CA VAL A 272 -18.57 -9.09 16.51
C VAL A 272 -18.55 -8.86 15.00
N GLU A 273 -18.06 -7.72 14.53
CA GLU A 273 -17.88 -7.43 13.10
C GLU A 273 -16.86 -8.38 12.44
N HIS A 274 -15.77 -8.69 13.15
CA HIS A 274 -14.80 -9.69 12.70
C HIS A 274 -15.41 -11.09 12.62
N ALA A 275 -16.10 -11.53 13.68
CA ALA A 275 -16.79 -12.83 13.72
C ALA A 275 -17.85 -12.93 12.61
N TRP A 276 -18.58 -11.85 12.34
CA TRP A 276 -19.54 -11.77 11.23
C TRP A 276 -18.86 -11.95 9.87
N THR A 277 -17.74 -11.27 9.67
CA THR A 277 -16.95 -11.38 8.43
C THR A 277 -16.44 -12.82 8.21
N LEU A 278 -15.97 -13.48 9.27
CA LEU A 278 -15.55 -14.88 9.21
C LEU A 278 -16.72 -15.83 8.96
N ALA A 279 -17.86 -15.63 9.63
CA ALA A 279 -19.07 -16.43 9.42
C ALA A 279 -19.61 -16.31 7.99
N ARG A 280 -19.58 -15.12 7.39
CA ARG A 280 -19.94 -14.90 5.98
C ARG A 280 -19.01 -15.64 5.01
N ARG A 281 -17.70 -15.64 5.27
CA ARG A 281 -16.72 -16.32 4.41
C ARG A 281 -16.80 -17.84 4.51
N SER A 282 -17.12 -18.36 5.69
CA SER A 282 -17.20 -19.80 5.98
C SER A 282 -18.59 -20.41 5.76
N GLY A 283 -19.64 -19.58 5.61
CA GLY A 283 -21.03 -20.04 5.46
C GLY A 283 -21.71 -20.42 6.78
N LEU A 284 -21.12 -20.09 7.94
CA LEU A 284 -21.59 -20.46 9.27
C LEU A 284 -22.50 -19.39 9.92
N LEU A 285 -23.48 -18.89 9.16
CA LEU A 285 -24.35 -17.79 9.59
C LEU A 285 -25.30 -18.19 10.74
N ALA A 286 -25.72 -19.45 10.79
CA ALA A 286 -26.59 -19.96 11.86
C ALA A 286 -25.84 -19.99 13.21
N ASP A 287 -24.61 -20.49 13.22
CA ASP A 287 -23.76 -20.52 14.42
C ASP A 287 -23.47 -19.11 14.94
N PHE A 288 -23.28 -18.16 14.01
CA PHE A 288 -23.15 -16.75 14.36
C PHE A 288 -24.40 -16.24 15.09
N ARG A 289 -25.58 -16.41 14.48
CA ARG A 289 -26.85 -15.97 15.08
C ARG A 289 -27.05 -16.59 16.46
N ASP A 290 -26.91 -17.90 16.57
CA ASP A 290 -27.18 -18.63 17.81
C ASP A 290 -26.21 -18.23 18.93
N THR A 291 -24.95 -17.91 18.59
CA THR A 291 -23.97 -17.41 19.57
C THR A 291 -24.30 -16.00 20.04
N VAL A 292 -24.68 -15.09 19.13
CA VAL A 292 -25.13 -13.73 19.48
C VAL A 292 -26.37 -13.77 20.36
N LEU A 293 -27.37 -14.60 20.04
CA LEU A 293 -28.59 -14.72 20.83
C LEU A 293 -28.34 -15.27 22.24
N ARG A 294 -27.34 -16.17 22.40
CA ARG A 294 -26.96 -16.72 23.71
C ARG A 294 -26.10 -15.78 24.55
N GLN A 295 -25.14 -15.09 23.94
CA GLN A 295 -24.06 -14.39 24.65
C GLN A 295 -24.14 -12.85 24.52
N GLY A 296 -24.94 -12.33 23.60
CA GLY A 296 -25.12 -10.90 23.34
C GLY A 296 -23.79 -10.17 23.12
N ALA A 297 -23.58 -9.10 23.89
CA ALA A 297 -22.35 -8.30 23.84
C ALA A 297 -21.07 -9.10 24.15
N ALA A 298 -21.18 -10.22 24.87
CA ALA A 298 -20.05 -11.10 25.23
C ALA A 298 -19.81 -12.21 24.19
N ALA A 299 -20.40 -12.13 23.00
CA ALA A 299 -20.15 -13.12 21.96
C ALA A 299 -18.67 -13.12 21.52
N TRP A 300 -18.11 -14.32 21.37
CA TRP A 300 -16.71 -14.58 20.98
C TRP A 300 -15.63 -13.89 21.83
N VAL A 301 -15.88 -13.65 23.12
CA VAL A 301 -14.86 -13.09 24.02
C VAL A 301 -13.54 -13.89 23.92
N HIS A 302 -12.43 -13.14 23.92
CA HIS A 302 -11.09 -13.70 23.87
C HIS A 302 -10.88 -14.75 24.99
N PRO A 303 -10.08 -15.83 24.79
CA PRO A 303 -9.87 -16.87 25.80
C PRO A 303 -9.40 -16.37 27.18
N SER A 304 -8.78 -15.19 27.24
CA SER A 304 -8.42 -14.53 28.51
C SER A 304 -9.62 -13.99 29.31
N GLY A 305 -10.82 -13.96 28.74
CA GLY A 305 -12.02 -13.39 29.34
C GLY A 305 -12.08 -11.86 29.29
N ALA A 306 -11.00 -11.19 28.86
CA ALA A 306 -10.93 -9.74 28.80
C ALA A 306 -11.74 -9.17 27.63
N ARG A 307 -12.55 -8.15 27.91
CA ARG A 307 -13.31 -7.38 26.91
C ARG A 307 -12.66 -6.04 26.58
N ASP A 308 -11.64 -5.64 27.34
CA ASP A 308 -10.86 -4.43 27.16
C ASP A 308 -9.50 -4.55 27.85
N LEU A 309 -8.60 -3.61 27.59
CA LEU A 309 -7.38 -3.39 28.37
C LEU A 309 -7.66 -2.53 29.61
N THR A 310 -6.92 -2.78 30.68
CA THR A 310 -7.02 -2.04 31.95
C THR A 310 -6.70 -0.55 31.79
N ARG A 311 -5.73 -0.23 30.92
CA ARG A 311 -5.34 1.14 30.58
C ARG A 311 -5.12 1.26 29.08
N ARG A 312 -5.56 2.40 28.53
CA ARG A 312 -5.28 2.80 27.14
C ARG A 312 -4.59 4.17 27.16
N GLY A 313 -3.39 4.26 26.59
CA GLY A 313 -2.61 5.49 26.46
C GLY A 313 -2.77 6.18 25.09
N ALA A 314 -3.00 5.41 24.03
CA ALA A 314 -3.12 5.91 22.67
C ALA A 314 -4.59 5.99 22.21
N ARG A 315 -4.83 6.72 21.10
CA ARG A 315 -6.15 6.77 20.45
C ARG A 315 -6.24 5.69 19.38
N HIS A 316 -7.28 4.87 19.46
CA HIS A 316 -7.50 3.71 18.58
C HIS A 316 -8.82 3.82 17.82
N ASP A 317 -8.84 3.29 16.61
CA ASP A 317 -10.03 3.11 15.79
C ASP A 317 -10.04 1.65 15.34
N LEU A 318 -10.66 0.80 16.17
CA LEU A 318 -10.67 -0.64 15.96
C LEU A 318 -11.48 -1.07 14.74
N ALA A 319 -12.46 -0.28 14.31
CA ALA A 319 -13.22 -0.52 13.09
C ALA A 319 -12.35 -0.35 11.83
N ALA A 320 -11.43 0.62 11.82
CA ALA A 320 -10.42 0.76 10.78
C ALA A 320 -9.13 -0.03 11.06
N GLY A 321 -8.98 -0.60 12.26
CA GLY A 321 -7.75 -1.26 12.72
C GLY A 321 -6.56 -0.31 12.89
N GLN A 322 -6.79 0.99 13.14
CA GLN A 322 -5.76 2.03 13.19
C GLN A 322 -5.43 2.46 14.62
N VAL A 323 -4.16 2.80 14.85
CA VAL A 323 -3.69 3.55 16.03
C VAL A 323 -3.10 4.89 15.61
N ARG A 324 -3.45 5.94 16.34
CA ARG A 324 -2.91 7.28 16.10
C ARG A 324 -1.61 7.47 16.87
N ILE A 325 -0.52 7.62 16.13
CA ILE A 325 0.83 7.89 16.67
C ILE A 325 1.16 9.39 16.79
N GLY A 326 0.40 10.25 16.11
CA GLY A 326 0.67 11.68 16.11
C GLY A 326 -0.18 12.48 15.14
N ARG A 327 0.40 13.54 14.59
CA ARG A 327 -0.22 14.42 13.61
C ARG A 327 0.78 14.77 12.51
N TRP A 328 0.35 14.69 11.25
CA TRP A 328 1.15 15.12 10.12
C TRP A 328 1.36 16.64 10.15
N ALA A 329 2.60 17.09 10.02
CA ALA A 329 2.94 18.50 9.99
C ALA A 329 2.50 19.13 8.65
N ALA A 330 1.96 20.35 8.71
CA ALA A 330 1.67 21.14 7.53
C ALA A 330 2.96 21.79 7.00
N ALA A 331 3.79 20.99 6.34
CA ALA A 331 5.02 21.44 5.69
C ALA A 331 4.77 21.71 4.20
N GLU A 332 5.53 22.63 3.60
CA GLU A 332 5.40 22.98 2.17
C GLU A 332 5.55 21.76 1.23
N ARG A 333 6.32 20.74 1.65
CA ARG A 333 6.57 19.50 0.90
C ARG A 333 5.43 18.47 1.00
N ALA A 334 4.53 18.61 1.97
CA ALA A 334 3.48 17.63 2.22
C ALA A 334 2.29 17.88 1.28
N PRO A 335 1.67 16.82 0.72
CA PRO A 335 0.40 16.99 0.01
C PRO A 335 -0.65 17.57 0.97
N LEU A 336 -1.50 18.48 0.45
CA LEU A 336 -2.52 19.18 1.24
C LEU A 336 -3.43 18.24 2.06
N VAL A 337 -3.66 17.03 1.57
CA VAL A 337 -4.48 16.00 2.23
C VAL A 337 -3.89 15.62 3.61
N TYR A 338 -2.56 15.60 3.75
CA TYR A 338 -1.91 15.28 5.01
C TYR A 338 -1.86 16.46 6.00
N HIS A 339 -2.16 17.69 5.57
CA HIS A 339 -1.92 18.87 6.41
C HIS A 339 -2.78 18.85 7.67
N GLY A 340 -2.13 18.65 8.83
CA GLY A 340 -2.80 18.59 10.11
C GLY A 340 -3.74 17.39 10.26
N ALA A 341 -3.65 16.39 9.38
CA ALA A 341 -4.34 15.11 9.56
C ALA A 341 -3.69 14.30 10.68
N GLY A 342 -4.44 13.41 11.33
CA GLY A 342 -3.84 12.47 12.29
C GLY A 342 -2.91 11.49 11.56
N ALA A 343 -1.75 11.19 12.15
CA ALA A 343 -0.85 10.17 11.65
C ALA A 343 -1.19 8.83 12.29
N ALA A 344 -1.44 7.82 11.47
CA ALA A 344 -1.99 6.54 11.88
C ALA A 344 -1.17 5.36 11.35
N LEU A 345 -1.12 4.27 12.13
CA LEU A 345 -0.59 2.99 11.70
C LEU A 345 -1.70 1.93 11.82
N GLY A 346 -1.83 1.07 10.83
CA GLY A 346 -2.76 -0.06 10.83
C GLY A 346 -2.10 -1.34 10.34
N ALA A 347 -2.84 -2.44 10.36
CA ALA A 347 -2.35 -3.75 9.92
C ALA A 347 -1.87 -3.74 8.47
N GLU A 348 -2.54 -2.95 7.62
CA GLU A 348 -2.26 -2.79 6.20
C GLU A 348 -0.87 -2.21 5.94
N VAL A 349 -0.36 -1.41 6.88
CA VAL A 349 0.97 -0.81 6.85
C VAL A 349 1.98 -1.72 7.56
N LEU A 350 1.63 -2.21 8.75
CA LEU A 350 2.49 -3.09 9.54
C LEU A 350 2.80 -4.43 8.82
N GLY A 351 1.90 -4.91 7.96
CA GLY A 351 2.12 -6.08 7.12
C GLY A 351 3.23 -5.93 6.07
N THR A 352 3.75 -4.72 5.85
CA THR A 352 4.98 -4.51 5.05
C THR A 352 6.24 -4.34 5.91
N SER A 353 6.12 -4.52 7.23
CA SER A 353 7.16 -4.28 8.24
C SER A 353 7.60 -2.80 8.34
N LEU A 354 7.98 -2.38 9.55
CA LEU A 354 8.36 -1.02 9.89
C LEU A 354 9.76 -0.99 10.49
N LEU A 355 10.65 -0.20 9.90
CA LEU A 355 11.98 0.12 10.46
C LEU A 355 11.97 1.53 11.06
N ALA A 356 12.26 1.61 12.35
CA ALA A 356 12.33 2.84 13.12
C ALA A 356 13.76 3.08 13.62
N VAL A 357 14.42 4.14 13.17
CA VAL A 357 15.81 4.46 13.53
C VAL A 357 15.87 5.80 14.23
N GLY A 358 16.62 5.85 15.34
CA GLY A 358 16.99 7.10 16.00
C GLY A 358 17.66 6.86 17.34
N PRO A 359 18.34 7.87 17.91
CA PRO A 359 19.13 7.69 19.12
C PRO A 359 18.28 7.28 20.34
N SER A 360 18.95 6.80 21.38
CA SER A 360 18.32 6.57 22.68
C SER A 360 17.70 7.87 23.20
N GLY A 361 16.51 7.78 23.81
CA GLY A 361 15.78 8.97 24.28
C GLY A 361 15.02 9.76 23.20
N ALA A 362 15.11 9.39 21.91
CA ALA A 362 14.31 10.03 20.85
C ALA A 362 12.80 9.77 20.95
N GLY A 363 12.37 8.93 21.90
CA GLY A 363 10.97 8.63 22.16
C GLY A 363 10.39 7.47 21.34
N LYS A 364 11.23 6.60 20.74
CA LYS A 364 10.82 5.42 19.97
C LYS A 364 9.86 4.52 20.77
N THR A 365 10.25 4.14 21.99
CA THR A 365 9.45 3.29 22.87
C THR A 365 8.09 3.91 23.16
N ARG A 366 8.09 5.13 23.71
CA ARG A 366 6.86 5.84 24.15
C ARG A 366 5.92 6.24 23.01
N HIS A 367 6.43 6.69 21.88
CA HIS A 367 5.61 7.30 20.82
C HIS A 367 5.32 6.37 19.64
N LEU A 368 6.00 5.22 19.55
CA LEU A 368 5.77 4.24 18.50
C LEU A 368 5.49 2.85 19.07
N VAL A 369 6.41 2.28 19.85
CA VAL A 369 6.33 0.88 20.28
C VAL A 369 5.17 0.64 21.25
N GLU A 370 5.02 1.49 22.28
CA GLU A 370 3.90 1.43 23.23
C GLU A 370 2.53 1.57 22.54
N PRO A 371 2.26 2.62 21.72
CA PRO A 371 0.99 2.72 20.98
C PRO A 371 0.72 1.54 20.04
N VAL A 372 1.73 1.07 19.31
CA VAL A 372 1.58 -0.08 18.40
C VAL A 372 1.29 -1.35 19.18
N THR A 373 1.99 -1.60 20.28
CA THR A 373 1.76 -2.76 21.17
C THR A 373 0.36 -2.73 21.75
N GLU A 374 -0.10 -1.57 22.25
CA GLU A 374 -1.46 -1.38 22.75
C GLU A 374 -2.52 -1.65 21.67
N ALA A 375 -2.29 -1.19 20.44
CA ALA A 375 -3.18 -1.41 19.31
C ALA A 375 -3.26 -2.89 18.92
N LEU A 376 -2.12 -3.58 18.87
CA LEU A 376 -2.05 -5.02 18.61
C LEU A 376 -2.74 -5.82 19.71
N ALA A 377 -2.59 -5.40 20.98
CA ALA A 377 -3.28 -6.02 22.11
C ALA A 377 -4.81 -5.86 22.04
N LEU A 378 -5.32 -4.68 21.67
CA LEU A 378 -6.76 -4.51 21.44
C LEU A 378 -7.26 -5.36 20.26
N ARG A 379 -6.50 -5.43 19.16
CA ARG A 379 -6.87 -6.26 18.00
C ARG A 379 -6.77 -7.76 18.26
N ALA A 380 -5.91 -8.19 19.18
CA ALA A 380 -5.88 -9.56 19.66
C ALA A 380 -7.14 -9.91 20.46
N LEU A 381 -7.64 -9.00 21.31
CA LEU A 381 -8.92 -9.18 22.00
C LEU A 381 -10.12 -9.28 21.05
N THR A 382 -10.02 -8.72 19.83
CA THR A 382 -11.04 -8.88 18.77
C THR A 382 -10.84 -10.14 17.92
N GLY A 383 -9.83 -10.97 18.19
CA GLY A 383 -9.47 -12.15 17.41
C GLY A 383 -8.78 -11.87 16.07
N GLN A 384 -8.43 -10.61 15.80
CA GLN A 384 -7.88 -10.19 14.50
C GLN A 384 -6.35 -10.27 14.43
N CYS A 385 -5.66 -10.42 15.57
CA CYS A 385 -4.21 -10.35 15.65
C CYS A 385 -3.64 -11.32 16.69
N ALA A 386 -2.43 -11.83 16.44
CA ALA A 386 -1.54 -12.39 17.44
C ALA A 386 -0.21 -11.61 17.38
N PHE A 387 0.43 -11.34 18.51
CA PHE A 387 1.71 -10.65 18.48
C PHE A 387 2.65 -11.07 19.61
N VAL A 388 3.94 -10.90 19.34
CA VAL A 388 5.00 -10.98 20.34
C VAL A 388 5.66 -9.61 20.40
N THR A 389 5.85 -9.09 21.60
CA THR A 389 6.70 -7.94 21.82
C THR A 389 7.90 -8.33 22.68
N VAL A 390 9.08 -7.88 22.27
CA VAL A 390 10.32 -8.06 23.01
C VAL A 390 10.71 -6.70 23.57
N SER A 391 10.60 -6.56 24.89
CA SER A 391 10.92 -5.34 25.63
C SER A 391 12.41 -5.05 25.57
N ALA A 392 12.79 -3.76 25.52
CA ALA A 392 14.18 -3.38 25.75
C ALA A 392 14.63 -3.83 27.15
N PRO A 393 15.92 -4.18 27.35
CA PRO A 393 16.44 -4.60 28.65
C PRO A 393 16.03 -3.65 29.79
N GLY A 394 15.36 -4.19 30.82
CA GLY A 394 14.92 -3.45 32.00
C GLY A 394 13.81 -2.41 31.80
N THR A 395 13.15 -2.41 30.65
CA THR A 395 12.03 -1.50 30.37
C THR A 395 10.82 -2.30 29.89
N PRO A 396 10.03 -2.90 30.80
CA PRO A 396 8.88 -3.72 30.41
C PRO A 396 7.84 -2.87 29.67
N LEU A 397 7.41 -3.37 28.52
CA LEU A 397 6.34 -2.75 27.74
C LEU A 397 4.99 -3.04 28.42
N ALA A 398 4.33 -1.98 28.89
CA ALA A 398 3.00 -2.01 29.53
C ALA A 398 2.89 -2.92 30.79
N GLU A 399 1.68 -3.01 31.35
CA GLU A 399 1.39 -3.84 32.53
C GLU A 399 1.13 -5.31 32.12
N ASP A 400 1.44 -6.25 33.01
CA ASP A 400 1.30 -7.70 32.77
C ASP A 400 -0.12 -8.10 32.37
N THR A 401 -1.15 -7.43 32.90
CA THR A 401 -2.56 -7.70 32.59
C THR A 401 -2.95 -7.47 31.12
N ALA A 402 -2.12 -6.75 30.36
CA ALA A 402 -2.33 -6.53 28.93
C ALA A 402 -1.96 -7.76 28.07
N PHE A 403 -1.29 -8.75 28.65
CA PHE A 403 -0.74 -9.91 27.94
C PHE A 403 -1.33 -11.23 28.48
N ASP A 404 -1.40 -12.23 27.61
CA ASP A 404 -1.82 -13.58 27.97
C ASP A 404 -0.62 -14.40 28.47
N VAL A 405 0.57 -14.11 27.93
CA VAL A 405 1.83 -14.77 28.28
C VAL A 405 2.89 -13.69 28.49
N VAL A 406 3.50 -13.70 29.67
CA VAL A 406 4.65 -12.85 30.02
C VAL A 406 5.83 -13.75 30.37
N VAL A 407 6.89 -13.67 29.56
CA VAL A 407 8.14 -14.41 29.76
C VAL A 407 9.21 -13.44 30.25
N ARG A 408 9.65 -13.57 31.50
CA ARG A 408 10.70 -12.73 32.10
C ARG A 408 12.00 -13.53 32.17
N ILE A 409 12.84 -13.42 31.14
CA ILE A 409 14.01 -14.29 31.01
C ILE A 409 15.06 -13.91 32.06
N GLY A 410 15.46 -14.88 32.87
CA GLY A 410 16.41 -14.69 33.97
C GLY A 410 15.78 -14.19 35.28
N ASP A 411 14.46 -14.02 35.34
CA ASP A 411 13.71 -13.67 36.55
C ASP A 411 12.92 -14.88 37.07
N ARG A 412 13.28 -15.38 38.26
CA ARG A 412 12.64 -16.55 38.87
C ARG A 412 11.15 -16.36 39.19
N SER A 413 10.64 -15.13 39.18
CA SER A 413 9.21 -14.86 39.33
C SER A 413 8.41 -15.13 38.04
N SER A 414 9.09 -15.42 36.92
CA SER A 414 8.43 -15.70 35.65
C SER A 414 7.55 -16.94 35.73
N VAL A 415 6.28 -16.80 35.35
CA VAL A 415 5.33 -17.92 35.25
C VAL A 415 5.58 -18.75 33.99
N HIS A 416 6.05 -18.10 32.93
CA HIS A 416 6.32 -18.72 31.64
C HIS A 416 7.81 -18.67 31.30
N ASP A 417 8.25 -19.68 30.57
CA ASP A 417 9.58 -19.80 30.00
C ASP A 417 9.48 -19.76 28.46
N LEU A 418 10.57 -19.47 27.76
CA LEU A 418 10.63 -19.54 26.30
C LEU A 418 11.12 -20.92 25.87
N ASP A 419 10.32 -21.65 25.10
CA ASP A 419 10.79 -22.89 24.50
C ASP A 419 11.81 -22.59 23.38
N PRO A 420 13.07 -23.04 23.51
CA PRO A 420 14.08 -22.79 22.49
C PRO A 420 13.79 -23.51 21.18
N TYR A 421 12.93 -24.54 21.18
CA TYR A 421 12.59 -25.36 20.02
C TYR A 421 11.23 -25.00 19.39
N ALA A 422 10.50 -24.01 19.95
CA ALA A 422 9.19 -23.57 19.47
C ALA A 422 8.21 -24.73 19.17
N ASP A 423 8.21 -25.77 20.02
CA ASP A 423 7.39 -26.98 19.91
C ASP A 423 7.46 -27.59 18.49
N SER A 424 8.67 -27.61 17.92
CA SER A 424 8.93 -28.26 16.64
C SER A 424 9.03 -29.78 16.82
N ASP A 425 8.46 -30.53 15.89
CA ASP A 425 8.72 -31.97 15.75
C ASP A 425 9.86 -32.27 14.76
N ASP A 426 10.22 -31.28 13.95
CA ASP A 426 11.24 -31.40 12.90
C ASP A 426 12.61 -30.94 13.43
N PRO A 427 13.63 -31.83 13.49
CA PRO A 427 14.97 -31.48 13.91
C PRO A 427 15.66 -30.48 12.96
N ASP A 428 15.34 -30.48 11.67
CA ASP A 428 15.94 -29.55 10.70
C ASP A 428 15.36 -28.15 10.86
N GLU A 429 14.05 -28.04 11.11
CA GLU A 429 13.40 -26.77 11.46
C GLU A 429 14.01 -26.20 12.75
N ALA A 430 14.15 -27.05 13.77
CA ALA A 430 14.73 -26.70 15.06
C ALA A 430 16.18 -26.21 14.94
N ALA A 431 16.99 -26.95 14.19
CA ALA A 431 18.36 -26.59 13.88
C ALA A 431 18.46 -25.28 13.10
N SER A 432 17.54 -25.02 12.17
CA SER A 432 17.58 -23.82 11.33
C SER A 432 17.45 -22.52 12.13
N PHE A 433 16.46 -22.41 13.03
CA PHE A 433 16.33 -21.18 13.83
C PHE A 433 17.38 -21.09 14.94
N LEU A 434 17.87 -22.20 15.48
CA LEU A 434 18.98 -22.18 16.45
C LEU A 434 20.29 -21.74 15.78
N ALA A 435 20.58 -22.23 14.58
CA ALA A 435 21.73 -21.78 13.81
C ALA A 435 21.66 -20.28 13.48
N GLU A 436 20.48 -19.82 13.04
CA GLU A 436 20.23 -18.40 12.79
C GLU A 436 20.47 -17.56 14.05
N ALA A 437 19.96 -18.02 15.20
CA ALA A 437 20.15 -17.36 16.49
C ALA A 437 21.63 -17.30 16.90
N LEU A 438 22.31 -18.44 16.94
CA LEU A 438 23.65 -18.59 17.53
C LEU A 438 24.76 -17.95 16.68
N VAL A 439 24.72 -18.15 15.36
CA VAL A 439 25.83 -17.80 14.46
C VAL A 439 25.41 -16.93 13.27
N GLY A 440 24.15 -16.51 13.15
CA GLY A 440 23.68 -15.71 12.02
C GLY A 440 24.34 -14.33 11.85
N ASP A 441 25.06 -13.85 12.86
CA ASP A 441 25.89 -12.64 12.82
C ASP A 441 27.36 -12.88 12.46
N LEU A 442 27.80 -14.13 12.36
CA LEU A 442 29.19 -14.47 12.07
C LEU A 442 29.38 -14.68 10.57
N ASP A 443 30.17 -13.81 9.93
CA ASP A 443 30.48 -13.94 8.50
C ASP A 443 31.39 -15.16 8.20
N THR A 444 32.14 -15.63 9.19
CA THR A 444 33.10 -16.74 9.06
C THR A 444 32.46 -18.12 9.13
N VAL A 445 31.22 -18.22 9.63
CA VAL A 445 30.53 -19.49 9.85
C VAL A 445 29.26 -19.53 9.01
N GLY A 446 29.19 -20.47 8.07
CA GLY A 446 27.99 -20.67 7.27
C GLY A 446 26.81 -21.14 8.13
N THR A 447 25.71 -20.38 8.15
CA THR A 447 24.48 -20.74 8.87
C THR A 447 23.92 -22.11 8.45
N GLU A 448 24.07 -22.50 7.18
CA GLU A 448 23.64 -23.81 6.66
C GLU A 448 24.47 -24.95 7.25
N SER A 449 25.80 -24.78 7.34
CA SER A 449 26.69 -25.75 7.98
C SER A 449 26.39 -25.88 9.47
N ALA A 450 26.11 -24.76 10.15
CA ALA A 450 25.70 -24.75 11.55
C ALA A 450 24.36 -25.45 11.79
N ALA A 451 23.37 -25.21 10.92
CA ALA A 451 22.09 -25.92 10.97
C ALA A 451 22.28 -27.43 10.74
N THR A 452 23.13 -27.82 9.79
CA THR A 452 23.44 -29.24 9.56
C THR A 452 24.07 -29.89 10.79
N ALA A 453 25.05 -29.23 11.42
CA ALA A 453 25.71 -29.74 12.62
C ALA A 453 24.75 -29.87 13.81
N LEU A 454 23.82 -28.92 13.98
CA LEU A 454 22.76 -28.99 14.99
C LEU A 454 21.77 -30.13 14.69
N ALA A 455 21.31 -30.27 13.44
CA ALA A 455 20.36 -31.32 13.05
C ALA A 455 20.92 -32.73 13.31
N GLN A 456 22.21 -32.94 13.02
CA GLN A 456 22.93 -34.20 13.30
C GLN A 456 23.08 -34.54 14.80
N VAL A 457 22.72 -33.62 15.70
CA VAL A 457 22.67 -33.87 17.15
C VAL A 457 21.20 -33.94 17.62
N LEU A 458 20.36 -33.01 17.17
CA LEU A 458 18.96 -32.91 17.56
C LEU A 458 18.13 -34.11 17.09
N GLY A 459 18.32 -34.56 15.85
CA GLY A 459 17.63 -35.72 15.28
C GLY A 459 17.91 -37.00 16.07
N PRO A 460 19.19 -37.39 16.25
CA PRO A 460 19.56 -38.56 17.04
C PRO A 460 19.09 -38.48 18.50
N TYR A 461 19.20 -37.32 19.15
CA TYR A 461 18.73 -37.16 20.53
C TYR A 461 17.22 -37.34 20.65
N ARG A 462 16.44 -36.72 19.75
CA ARG A 462 14.97 -36.87 19.74
C ARG A 462 14.54 -38.31 19.44
N ALA A 463 15.25 -39.01 18.56
CA ALA A 463 14.98 -40.42 18.29
C ALA A 463 15.20 -41.31 19.53
N ALA A 464 16.25 -41.05 20.30
CA ALA A 464 16.56 -41.80 21.52
C ALA A 464 15.64 -41.48 22.70
N HIS A 465 15.25 -40.20 22.88
CA HIS A 465 14.59 -39.72 24.10
C HIS A 465 13.14 -39.25 23.91
N GLY A 466 12.66 -39.13 22.67
CA GLY A 466 11.32 -38.64 22.34
C GLY A 466 11.12 -37.13 22.47
N HIS A 467 12.14 -36.38 22.89
CA HIS A 467 12.14 -34.92 23.02
C HIS A 467 13.52 -34.35 22.64
N PHE A 468 13.61 -33.03 22.44
CA PHE A 468 14.90 -32.36 22.20
C PHE A 468 15.73 -32.20 23.48
N PRO A 469 17.08 -32.11 23.37
CA PRO A 469 17.94 -31.97 24.54
C PRO A 469 17.71 -30.61 25.23
N PRO A 470 17.83 -30.51 26.55
CA PRO A 470 17.94 -29.19 27.19
C PRO A 470 19.26 -28.52 26.77
N LEU A 471 19.31 -27.18 26.81
CA LEU A 471 20.45 -26.41 26.30
C LEU A 471 21.83 -26.78 26.91
N PRO A 472 21.95 -27.14 28.21
CA PRO A 472 23.21 -27.63 28.76
C PRO A 472 23.71 -28.93 28.12
N VAL A 473 22.80 -29.88 27.88
CA VAL A 473 23.11 -31.17 27.23
C VAL A 473 23.44 -30.95 25.77
N LEU A 474 22.71 -30.07 25.08
CA LEU A 474 23.03 -29.71 23.69
C LEU A 474 24.44 -29.11 23.58
N ARG A 475 24.85 -28.27 24.54
CA ARG A 475 26.21 -27.71 24.58
C ARG A 475 27.25 -28.82 24.71
N GLU A 476 27.09 -29.75 25.64
CA GLU A 476 28.03 -30.87 25.84
C GLU A 476 28.17 -31.75 24.59
N LEU A 477 27.06 -32.03 23.90
CA LEU A 477 27.07 -32.78 22.64
C LEU A 477 27.78 -32.01 21.51
N LEU A 478 27.64 -30.68 21.46
CA LEU A 478 28.32 -29.83 20.47
C LEU A 478 29.82 -29.66 20.76
N GLU A 479 30.21 -29.58 22.04
CA GLU A 479 31.62 -29.61 22.50
C GLU A 479 32.30 -30.94 22.20
N SER A 480 31.50 -31.95 21.81
CA SER A 480 31.93 -33.32 21.55
C SER A 480 32.50 -34.00 22.78
N ASP A 481 31.83 -33.81 23.92
CA ASP A 481 32.15 -34.55 25.15
C ASP A 481 32.03 -36.07 24.89
N PRO A 482 33.11 -36.86 25.12
CA PRO A 482 33.11 -38.28 24.81
C PRO A 482 32.04 -39.07 25.58
N ALA A 483 31.71 -38.67 26.82
CA ALA A 483 30.73 -39.37 27.64
C ALA A 483 29.29 -39.09 27.18
N ALA A 484 28.96 -37.83 26.88
CA ALA A 484 27.65 -37.48 26.33
C ALA A 484 27.38 -38.15 24.97
N LEU A 485 28.39 -38.17 24.08
CA LEU A 485 28.27 -38.79 22.76
C LEU A 485 28.18 -40.33 22.83
N SER A 486 28.93 -40.98 23.72
CA SER A 486 28.84 -42.43 23.90
C SER A 486 27.48 -42.84 24.48
N ALA A 487 26.99 -42.11 25.47
CA ALA A 487 25.66 -42.34 26.05
C ALA A 487 24.55 -42.21 24.99
N LEU A 488 24.59 -41.17 24.14
CA LEU A 488 23.62 -41.00 23.06
C LEU A 488 23.74 -42.11 22.01
N ARG A 489 24.96 -42.52 21.66
CA ARG A 489 25.21 -43.62 20.72
C ARG A 489 24.65 -44.95 21.25
N ASP A 490 24.85 -45.24 22.53
CA ASP A 490 24.37 -46.45 23.20
C ASP A 490 22.83 -46.47 23.28
N ALA A 491 22.21 -45.30 23.52
CA ALA A 491 20.75 -45.16 23.48
C ALA A 491 20.17 -45.44 22.08
N LEU A 492 20.95 -45.28 21.01
CA LEU A 492 20.60 -45.56 19.62
C LEU A 492 21.04 -46.97 19.15
N ALA A 493 21.27 -47.90 20.08
CA ALA A 493 21.75 -49.25 19.74
C ALA A 493 20.74 -50.08 18.91
N GLY A 494 19.43 -49.82 19.06
CA GLY A 494 18.37 -50.52 18.35
C GLY A 494 18.40 -50.33 16.83
N ASP A 495 18.03 -51.38 16.08
CA ASP A 495 18.05 -51.38 14.61
C ASP A 495 17.10 -50.34 14.00
N GLU A 496 16.02 -49.96 14.71
CA GLU A 496 15.09 -48.91 14.30
C GLU A 496 15.74 -47.52 14.20
N HIS A 497 16.86 -47.32 14.89
CA HIS A 497 17.61 -46.05 14.90
C HIS A 497 18.87 -46.09 14.03
N ALA A 498 19.05 -47.10 13.17
CA ALA A 498 20.27 -47.28 12.37
C ALA A 498 20.65 -46.05 11.52
N VAL A 499 19.66 -45.32 10.98
CA VAL A 499 19.89 -44.07 10.22
C VAL A 499 20.42 -42.97 11.14
N MET A 500 19.75 -42.73 12.27
CA MET A 500 20.14 -41.71 13.25
C MET A 500 21.51 -41.99 13.87
N ARG A 501 21.83 -43.27 14.12
CA ARG A 501 23.16 -43.69 14.55
C ARG A 501 24.23 -43.35 13.51
N ARG A 502 23.94 -43.55 12.22
CA ARG A 502 24.85 -43.19 11.12
C ARG A 502 25.06 -41.68 11.03
N GLU A 503 24.03 -40.88 11.23
CA GLU A 503 24.13 -39.41 11.27
C GLU A 503 25.00 -38.94 12.43
N LEU A 504 24.78 -39.49 13.64
CA LEU A 504 25.62 -39.20 14.80
C LEU A 504 27.08 -39.61 14.55
N ASP A 505 27.32 -40.75 13.91
CA ASP A 505 28.66 -41.20 13.52
C ASP A 505 29.36 -40.25 12.52
N VAL A 506 28.58 -39.61 11.63
CA VAL A 506 29.10 -38.56 10.75
C VAL A 506 29.53 -37.35 11.57
N ARG A 507 28.69 -36.89 12.52
CA ARG A 507 29.00 -35.77 13.40
C ARG A 507 30.26 -36.01 14.23
N ILE A 508 30.41 -37.20 14.82
CA ILE A 508 31.59 -37.60 15.61
C ILE A 508 32.87 -37.55 14.76
N ARG A 509 32.81 -37.96 13.48
CA ARG A 509 33.98 -37.86 12.60
C ARG A 509 34.30 -36.40 12.23
N GLN A 510 33.27 -35.58 12.05
CA GLN A 510 33.43 -34.17 11.68
C GLN A 510 33.99 -33.32 12.83
N SER A 511 33.68 -33.64 14.09
CA SER A 511 34.17 -32.87 15.25
C SER A 511 35.68 -32.96 15.46
N ALA A 512 36.35 -33.96 14.87
CA ALA A 512 37.80 -34.04 14.84
C ALA A 512 38.44 -33.07 13.82
N SER A 513 37.65 -32.45 12.93
CA SER A 513 38.14 -31.50 11.94
C SER A 513 38.45 -30.14 12.58
N PRO A 514 39.58 -29.48 12.24
CA PRO A 514 39.87 -28.10 12.66
C PRO A 514 38.85 -27.05 12.20
N THR A 515 38.06 -27.37 11.16
CA THR A 515 37.02 -26.50 10.60
C THR A 515 35.63 -26.77 11.18
N ASP A 516 35.53 -27.54 12.26
CA ASP A 516 34.25 -27.86 12.89
C ASP A 516 33.57 -26.62 13.50
N VAL A 517 32.28 -26.48 13.21
CA VAL A 517 31.44 -25.39 13.71
C VAL A 517 30.87 -25.67 15.11
N GLY A 518 30.96 -26.92 15.58
CA GLY A 518 30.40 -27.37 16.86
C GLY A 518 30.92 -26.63 18.07
N ARG A 519 32.23 -26.36 18.13
CA ARG A 519 32.82 -25.56 19.23
C ARG A 519 32.30 -24.14 19.26
N THR A 520 32.24 -23.47 18.10
CA THR A 520 31.67 -22.12 18.00
C THR A 520 30.20 -22.11 18.43
N LEU A 521 29.42 -23.12 18.03
CA LEU A 521 28.02 -23.25 18.47
C LEU A 521 27.90 -23.45 19.98
N ALA A 522 28.75 -24.30 20.56
CA ALA A 522 28.79 -24.52 22.00
C ALA A 522 29.19 -23.26 22.77
N ASP A 523 30.19 -22.50 22.31
CA ASP A 523 30.63 -21.24 22.92
C ASP A 523 29.49 -20.21 22.94
N ARG A 524 28.74 -20.11 21.84
CA ARG A 524 27.57 -19.23 21.75
C ARG A 524 26.43 -19.72 22.65
N LEU A 525 26.20 -21.02 22.71
CA LEU A 525 25.18 -21.63 23.57
C LEU A 525 25.52 -21.49 25.06
N ALA A 526 26.82 -21.46 25.42
CA ALA A 526 27.28 -21.23 26.78
C ALA A 526 26.84 -19.86 27.34
N LEU A 527 26.56 -18.88 26.48
CA LEU A 527 25.98 -17.59 26.87
C LEU A 527 24.53 -17.73 27.39
N LEU A 528 23.79 -18.72 26.90
CA LEU A 528 22.43 -19.04 27.33
C LEU A 528 22.38 -20.05 28.50
N ASN A 529 23.49 -20.75 28.76
CA ASN A 529 23.63 -21.68 29.90
C ASN A 529 24.25 -21.04 31.16
N ARG A 530 24.20 -19.71 31.27
CA ARG A 530 24.68 -19.00 32.48
C ARG A 530 23.77 -19.31 33.67
N PRO A 531 24.26 -19.26 34.92
CA PRO A 531 23.44 -19.55 36.11
C PRO A 531 22.19 -18.67 36.27
N VAL A 532 22.19 -17.47 35.67
CA VAL A 532 21.00 -16.59 35.66
C VAL A 532 19.84 -17.19 34.84
N PHE A 533 20.15 -18.01 33.85
CA PHE A 533 19.19 -18.70 32.98
C PHE A 533 18.95 -20.15 33.41
N ASP A 534 19.44 -20.55 34.58
CA ASP A 534 19.21 -21.89 35.10
C ASP A 534 17.70 -22.19 35.25
N GLY A 535 17.27 -23.34 34.73
CA GLY A 535 15.85 -23.73 34.67
C GLY A 535 15.02 -23.04 33.58
N PHE A 536 15.58 -22.10 32.81
CA PHE A 536 14.96 -21.56 31.59
C PHE A 536 15.31 -22.41 30.37
N PHE A 537 14.65 -22.12 29.24
CA PHE A 537 14.79 -22.81 27.97
C PHE A 537 14.53 -24.32 28.05
N GLY A 538 13.51 -24.72 28.80
CA GLY A 538 13.13 -26.14 28.95
C GLY A 538 14.02 -26.92 29.93
N GLY A 539 14.84 -26.25 30.75
CA GLY A 539 15.72 -26.85 31.75
C GLY A 539 15.02 -27.45 32.99
N GLY A 540 13.73 -27.76 32.93
CA GLY A 540 12.98 -28.38 34.04
C GLY A 540 12.65 -27.44 35.20
N GLY A 541 12.69 -26.12 34.99
CA GLY A 541 12.25 -25.13 35.98
C GLY A 541 10.75 -25.20 36.28
N THR A 542 10.31 -24.41 37.26
CA THR A 542 8.89 -24.32 37.64
C THR A 542 8.03 -23.56 36.61
N ALA A 543 8.66 -22.80 35.72
CA ALA A 543 8.01 -22.01 34.69
C ALA A 543 7.49 -22.90 33.55
N ARG A 544 6.33 -22.57 32.99
CA ARG A 544 5.72 -23.34 31.90
C ARG A 544 6.35 -22.94 30.56
N PRO A 545 6.88 -23.89 29.76
CA PRO A 545 7.46 -23.56 28.46
C PRO A 545 6.37 -23.03 27.53
N PHE A 546 6.58 -21.83 27.00
CA PHE A 546 5.75 -21.21 25.99
C PHE A 546 6.41 -21.38 24.62
N SER A 547 5.64 -21.94 23.67
CA SER A 547 6.04 -22.05 22.28
C SER A 547 5.40 -20.97 21.43
N LEU A 548 6.24 -20.30 20.62
CA LEU A 548 5.80 -19.33 19.62
C LEU A 548 4.86 -19.94 18.56
N ARG A 549 4.89 -21.26 18.35
CA ARG A 549 3.98 -21.94 17.41
C ARG A 549 2.51 -21.75 17.77
N SER A 550 2.21 -21.52 19.06
CA SER A 550 0.86 -21.19 19.55
C SER A 550 0.25 -19.96 18.86
N LEU A 551 1.07 -19.02 18.39
CA LEU A 551 0.63 -17.83 17.63
C LEU A 551 -0.01 -18.17 16.28
N ALA A 552 0.30 -19.34 15.72
CA ALA A 552 -0.31 -19.79 14.48
C ALA A 552 -1.76 -20.26 14.66
N GLN A 553 -2.14 -20.63 15.89
CA GLN A 553 -3.46 -21.17 16.18
C GLN A 553 -4.34 -20.16 16.94
N TYR A 554 -3.74 -19.36 17.82
CA TYR A 554 -4.47 -18.52 18.75
C TYR A 554 -4.07 -17.03 18.63
N PRO A 555 -5.01 -16.08 18.81
CA PRO A 555 -4.77 -14.64 18.78
C PRO A 555 -4.09 -14.13 20.07
N LEU A 556 -2.92 -14.70 20.41
CA LEU A 556 -2.26 -14.44 21.69
C LEU A 556 -1.53 -13.09 21.74
N ARG A 557 -1.49 -12.54 22.95
CA ARG A 557 -0.71 -11.34 23.32
C ARG A 557 0.47 -11.78 24.17
N VAL A 558 1.68 -11.71 23.63
CA VAL A 558 2.89 -12.22 24.29
C VAL A 558 3.89 -11.10 24.53
N ARG A 559 4.45 -11.02 25.74
CA ARG A 559 5.58 -10.16 26.08
C ARG A 559 6.78 -11.00 26.52
N VAL A 560 7.94 -10.68 25.97
CA VAL A 560 9.24 -11.22 26.39
C VAL A 560 10.07 -10.10 26.96
N ASP A 561 10.35 -10.16 28.26
CA ASP A 561 11.20 -9.22 28.98
C ASP A 561 12.63 -9.77 29.04
N LEU A 562 13.58 -8.94 28.59
CA LEU A 562 15.00 -9.28 28.55
C LEU A 562 15.71 -8.82 29.84
N PRO A 563 16.75 -9.55 30.29
CA PRO A 563 17.50 -9.21 31.51
C PRO A 563 18.21 -7.86 31.40
N GLU A 564 18.23 -7.09 32.49
CA GLU A 564 18.62 -5.68 32.49
C GLU A 564 20.15 -5.44 32.35
N HIS A 565 20.99 -6.26 33.00
CA HIS A 565 22.43 -5.97 33.14
C HIS A 565 23.31 -7.20 32.85
N GLY A 566 24.48 -6.95 32.25
CA GLY A 566 25.59 -7.92 32.18
C GLY A 566 25.50 -9.03 31.12
N HIS A 567 24.42 -9.06 30.32
CA HIS A 567 24.13 -10.17 29.40
C HIS A 567 23.82 -9.73 27.97
N GLU A 568 24.42 -8.64 27.49
CA GLU A 568 24.09 -8.06 26.17
C GLU A 568 24.19 -9.05 25.01
N GLU A 569 25.21 -9.91 25.00
CA GLU A 569 25.34 -10.93 23.95
C GLU A 569 24.22 -11.98 24.02
N ALA A 570 23.83 -12.42 25.22
CA ALA A 570 22.73 -13.35 25.40
C ALA A 570 21.39 -12.71 25.00
N VAL A 571 21.17 -11.43 25.34
CA VAL A 571 20.03 -10.62 24.91
C VAL A 571 19.93 -10.60 23.38
N ARG A 572 21.04 -10.32 22.68
CA ARG A 572 21.08 -10.36 21.20
C ARG A 572 20.73 -11.74 20.64
N LEU A 573 21.26 -12.82 21.24
CA LEU A 573 20.97 -14.19 20.85
C LEU A 573 19.49 -14.55 21.04
N ILE A 574 18.91 -14.20 22.19
CA ILE A 574 17.49 -14.44 22.51
C ILE A 574 16.59 -13.68 21.55
N THR A 575 16.84 -12.39 21.34
CA THR A 575 16.01 -11.59 20.42
C THR A 575 16.10 -12.12 18.98
N ARG A 576 17.28 -12.58 18.56
CA ARG A 576 17.45 -13.23 17.26
C ARG A 576 16.76 -14.59 17.19
N LEU A 577 16.77 -15.38 18.26
CA LEU A 577 16.02 -16.63 18.37
C LEU A 577 14.52 -16.38 18.20
N VAL A 578 13.96 -15.41 18.93
CA VAL A 578 12.55 -15.02 18.80
C VAL A 578 12.22 -14.57 17.38
N LEU A 579 13.08 -13.75 16.75
CA LEU A 579 12.90 -13.33 15.36
C LEU A 579 12.96 -14.51 14.37
N ALA A 580 13.88 -15.44 14.55
CA ALA A 580 14.05 -16.62 13.70
C ALA A 580 12.88 -17.61 13.84
N GLN A 581 12.44 -17.89 15.07
CA GLN A 581 11.28 -18.71 15.38
C GLN A 581 10.00 -18.07 14.83
N PHE A 582 9.74 -16.79 15.14
CA PHE A 582 8.58 -16.06 14.60
C PHE A 582 8.54 -16.12 13.07
N SER A 583 9.67 -15.82 12.43
CA SER A 583 9.77 -15.85 10.96
C SER A 583 9.54 -17.22 10.34
N THR A 584 9.69 -18.29 11.11
CA THR A 584 9.44 -19.67 10.66
C THR A 584 7.99 -20.04 10.89
N VAL A 585 7.45 -19.78 12.09
CA VAL A 585 6.05 -20.00 12.45
C VAL A 585 5.10 -19.24 11.53
N VAL A 586 5.45 -18.02 11.11
CA VAL A 586 4.60 -17.24 10.21
C VAL A 586 4.63 -17.73 8.75
N ARG A 587 5.47 -18.69 8.37
CA ARG A 587 5.49 -19.19 6.97
C ARG A 587 4.23 -19.97 6.61
N ASP A 588 3.61 -20.61 7.59
CA ASP A 588 2.39 -21.39 7.40
C ASP A 588 1.18 -20.45 7.22
N GLY A 589 0.92 -20.02 6.00
CA GLY A 589 -0.09 -19.00 5.65
C GLY A 589 -1.56 -19.36 5.89
N ARG A 590 -1.87 -20.34 6.74
CA ARG A 590 -3.24 -20.82 7.04
C ARG A 590 -3.94 -20.03 8.15
N ARG A 591 -3.30 -18.99 8.69
CA ARG A 591 -3.82 -18.21 9.83
C ARG A 591 -4.98 -17.30 9.41
N PRO A 592 -6.08 -17.23 10.19
CA PRO A 592 -7.17 -16.29 9.94
C PRO A 592 -6.84 -14.86 10.41
N HIS A 593 -5.85 -14.70 11.29
CA HIS A 593 -5.46 -13.44 11.92
C HIS A 593 -4.08 -12.94 11.47
N PHE A 594 -3.84 -11.64 11.68
CA PHE A 594 -2.55 -10.99 11.42
C PHE A 594 -1.52 -11.32 12.51
N ALA A 595 -0.28 -11.62 12.15
CA ALA A 595 0.80 -11.90 13.11
C ALA A 595 1.85 -10.76 13.13
N CYS A 596 2.21 -10.25 14.30
CA CYS A 596 3.22 -9.18 14.40
C CYS A 596 4.31 -9.48 15.43
N LEU A 597 5.57 -9.17 15.09
CA LEU A 597 6.67 -9.15 16.04
C LEU A 597 7.14 -7.71 16.24
N VAL A 598 7.20 -7.25 17.48
CA VAL A 598 7.64 -5.91 17.84
C VAL A 598 8.91 -6.00 18.66
N LEU A 599 10.02 -5.51 18.11
CA LEU A 599 11.31 -5.44 18.79
C LEU A 599 11.59 -3.98 19.18
N ASP A 600 11.53 -3.66 20.47
CA ASP A 600 11.82 -2.31 20.98
C ASP A 600 13.32 -1.96 20.89
N ASP A 601 14.17 -2.99 20.92
CA ASP A 601 15.59 -2.88 20.60
C ASP A 601 16.04 -4.07 19.73
N ALA A 602 16.30 -3.79 18.44
CA ALA A 602 16.78 -4.76 17.46
C ALA A 602 18.30 -4.66 17.20
N THR A 603 19.04 -3.92 18.04
CA THR A 603 20.49 -3.73 17.87
C THR A 603 21.23 -5.09 17.88
N GLY A 604 21.97 -5.36 16.81
CA GLY A 604 22.76 -6.59 16.65
C GLY A 604 21.95 -7.88 16.40
N THR A 605 20.66 -7.79 16.08
CA THR A 605 19.79 -8.96 15.83
C THR A 605 19.57 -9.25 14.35
N VAL A 606 19.79 -8.26 13.48
CA VAL A 606 19.53 -8.35 12.04
C VAL A 606 20.65 -9.10 11.33
N THR A 607 20.28 -10.08 10.50
CA THR A 607 21.17 -10.98 9.77
C THR A 607 20.74 -11.07 8.30
N ALA A 608 21.58 -11.66 7.45
CA ALA A 608 21.21 -11.90 6.06
C ALA A 608 19.98 -12.82 5.94
N GLY A 609 19.86 -13.81 6.83
CA GLY A 609 18.73 -14.72 6.91
C GLY A 609 17.43 -14.01 7.30
N SER A 610 17.47 -13.16 8.33
CA SER A 610 16.29 -12.44 8.82
C SER A 610 15.76 -11.44 7.79
N VAL A 611 16.63 -10.68 7.10
CA VAL A 611 16.24 -9.76 6.02
C VAL A 611 15.47 -10.48 4.91
N ARG A 612 15.98 -11.64 4.45
CA ARG A 612 15.31 -12.46 3.43
C ARG A 612 13.94 -12.99 3.90
N ARG A 613 13.80 -13.31 5.19
CA ARG A 613 12.54 -13.77 5.76
C ARG A 613 11.53 -12.62 5.89
N ILE A 614 11.96 -11.44 6.35
CA ILE A 614 11.13 -10.22 6.45
C ILE A 614 10.51 -9.87 5.09
N GLN A 615 11.29 -9.94 4.00
CA GLN A 615 10.79 -9.69 2.63
C GLN A 615 9.58 -10.55 2.25
N ARG A 616 9.49 -11.77 2.78
CA ARG A 616 8.41 -12.72 2.46
C ARG A 616 7.17 -12.54 3.33
N MET A 617 7.25 -11.79 4.43
CA MET A 617 6.14 -11.68 5.39
C MET A 617 4.93 -10.92 4.82
N ARG A 618 5.14 -10.04 3.83
CA ARG A 618 4.05 -9.32 3.15
C ARG A 618 2.97 -10.24 2.60
N THR A 619 3.34 -11.41 2.09
CA THR A 619 2.38 -12.39 1.53
C THR A 619 1.87 -13.39 2.59
N GLN A 620 2.39 -13.34 3.81
CA GLN A 620 2.09 -14.27 4.90
C GLN A 620 1.14 -13.68 5.96
N ASN A 621 0.55 -12.52 5.69
CA ASN A 621 -0.28 -11.76 6.63
C ASN A 621 0.47 -11.54 7.97
N ALA A 622 1.75 -11.19 7.88
CA ALA A 622 2.62 -10.97 9.01
C ALA A 622 3.52 -9.75 8.82
N GLY A 623 4.06 -9.20 9.90
CA GLY A 623 4.99 -8.07 9.83
C GLY A 623 5.85 -7.90 11.08
N VAL A 624 6.96 -7.19 10.93
CA VAL A 624 7.89 -6.91 12.04
C VAL A 624 8.07 -5.40 12.22
N VAL A 625 8.08 -4.94 13.46
CA VAL A 625 8.49 -3.59 13.85
C VAL A 625 9.88 -3.68 14.47
N LEU A 626 10.87 -3.05 13.83
CA LEU A 626 12.26 -3.04 14.26
C LEU A 626 12.62 -1.63 14.72
N ALA A 627 12.88 -1.44 16.01
CA ALA A 627 13.46 -0.21 16.53
C ALA A 627 14.99 -0.36 16.67
N LEU A 628 15.74 0.55 16.07
CA LEU A 628 17.20 0.62 16.11
C LEU A 628 17.66 1.97 16.66
N ARG A 629 18.82 1.96 17.31
CA ARG A 629 19.49 3.18 17.78
C ARG A 629 20.18 3.90 16.63
N THR A 630 20.84 3.14 15.77
CA THR A 630 21.51 3.58 14.54
C THR A 630 21.48 2.47 13.52
N ILE A 631 21.56 2.80 12.22
CA ILE A 631 21.75 1.78 11.18
C ILE A 631 23.14 1.13 11.29
N GLY A 632 24.09 1.79 11.95
CA GLY A 632 25.44 1.25 12.20
C GLY A 632 25.46 -0.02 13.04
N ASP A 633 24.37 -0.33 13.76
CA ASP A 633 24.21 -1.57 14.53
C ASP A 633 23.91 -2.79 13.64
N VAL A 634 23.71 -2.57 12.34
CA VAL A 634 23.50 -3.60 11.32
C VAL A 634 24.76 -3.69 10.46
N PRO A 635 25.21 -4.90 10.06
CA PRO A 635 26.33 -5.06 9.14
C PRO A 635 26.14 -4.23 7.86
N GLU A 636 27.19 -3.55 7.39
CA GLU A 636 27.11 -2.60 6.28
C GLU A 636 26.56 -3.23 4.98
N ALA A 637 26.92 -4.48 4.70
CA ALA A 637 26.42 -5.24 3.57
C ALA A 637 24.89 -5.41 3.56
N LEU A 638 24.25 -5.31 4.73
CA LEU A 638 22.81 -5.49 4.90
C LEU A 638 22.02 -4.17 4.94
N HIS A 639 22.66 -3.01 4.94
CA HIS A 639 21.95 -1.71 5.00
C HIS A 639 20.97 -1.56 3.85
N GLY A 640 21.43 -1.70 2.60
CA GLY A 640 20.57 -1.63 1.41
C GLY A 640 19.47 -2.70 1.40
N PRO A 641 19.81 -4.00 1.56
CA PRO A 641 18.84 -5.08 1.64
C PRO A 641 17.76 -4.89 2.72
N LEU A 642 18.12 -4.37 3.90
CA LEU A 642 17.18 -4.11 4.99
C LEU A 642 16.18 -3.02 4.61
N TYR A 643 16.64 -1.90 4.05
CA TYR A 643 15.73 -0.86 3.56
C TYR A 643 14.82 -1.36 2.45
N GLY A 644 15.29 -2.26 1.59
CA GLY A 644 14.46 -2.91 0.56
C GLY A 644 13.49 -3.95 1.11
N ALA A 645 13.77 -4.53 2.29
CA ALA A 645 12.94 -5.56 2.91
C ALA A 645 11.69 -5.03 3.61
N VAL A 646 11.75 -3.78 4.09
CA VAL A 646 10.65 -3.12 4.79
C VAL A 646 9.93 -2.14 3.86
N GLY A 647 8.60 -2.10 3.93
CA GLY A 647 7.78 -1.14 3.22
C GLY A 647 7.63 0.18 3.96
N CYS A 648 7.79 0.18 5.29
CA CYS A 648 7.61 1.36 6.13
C CYS A 648 8.92 1.75 6.82
N ARG A 649 9.21 3.05 6.82
CA ARG A 649 10.49 3.61 7.26
C ARG A 649 10.25 4.86 8.08
N MET A 650 10.88 4.94 9.24
CA MET A 650 10.72 6.04 10.18
C MET A 650 12.08 6.49 10.71
N ALA A 651 12.42 7.76 10.49
CA ALA A 651 13.63 8.39 11.02
C ALA A 651 13.23 9.38 12.12
N PHE A 652 13.68 9.16 13.35
CA PHE A 652 13.40 10.05 14.48
C PHE A 652 14.35 11.25 14.52
N SER A 653 13.96 12.29 15.24
CA SER A 653 14.84 13.45 15.49
C SER A 653 16.18 13.03 16.12
N GLY A 654 17.27 13.61 15.64
CA GLY A 654 18.62 13.39 16.18
C GLY A 654 19.38 12.21 15.56
N VAL A 655 18.92 11.66 14.44
CA VAL A 655 19.72 10.72 13.64
C VAL A 655 21.02 11.37 13.15
N THR A 656 22.07 10.57 12.99
CA THR A 656 23.34 11.09 12.45
C THR A 656 23.20 11.41 10.96
N THR A 657 24.10 12.23 10.41
CA THR A 657 24.17 12.45 8.95
C THR A 657 24.45 11.15 8.19
N TRP A 658 25.19 10.22 8.80
CA TRP A 658 25.42 8.88 8.26
C TRP A 658 24.12 8.08 8.14
N ASP A 659 23.34 7.96 9.23
CA ASP A 659 22.01 7.32 9.20
C ASP A 659 21.09 8.02 8.19
N GLY A 660 21.07 9.36 8.21
CA GLY A 660 20.25 10.19 7.33
C GLY A 660 20.56 9.97 5.85
N SER A 661 21.84 9.75 5.49
CA SER A 661 22.23 9.47 4.10
C SER A 661 21.59 8.20 3.55
N ARG A 662 21.44 7.16 4.38
CA ARG A 662 20.82 5.89 3.97
C ARG A 662 19.31 6.04 3.79
N PHE A 663 18.65 6.84 4.63
CA PHE A 663 17.24 7.20 4.44
C PHE A 663 17.01 8.04 3.19
N ALA A 664 17.85 9.06 2.95
CA ALA A 664 17.78 9.89 1.76
C ALA A 664 17.90 9.04 0.48
N GLN A 665 18.86 8.11 0.46
CA GLN A 665 19.03 7.16 -0.64
C GLN A 665 17.81 6.24 -0.82
N ALA A 666 17.24 5.73 0.28
CA ALA A 666 16.09 4.82 0.23
C ALA A 666 14.78 5.51 -0.20
N TRP A 667 14.58 6.78 0.15
CA TRP A 667 13.40 7.55 -0.25
C TRP A 667 13.55 8.19 -1.64
N GLY A 668 14.78 8.33 -2.12
CA GLY A 668 15.09 8.85 -3.44
C GLY A 668 14.74 10.32 -3.62
N THR A 669 14.60 10.70 -4.88
CA THR A 669 14.41 12.07 -5.34
C THR A 669 12.95 12.35 -5.74
N ALA A 670 12.58 13.62 -5.72
CA ALA A 670 11.33 14.13 -6.27
C ALA A 670 11.62 15.33 -7.17
N TRP A 671 10.84 15.45 -8.24
CA TRP A 671 10.84 16.63 -9.09
C TRP A 671 10.16 17.78 -8.36
N VAL A 672 10.93 18.79 -7.98
CA VAL A 672 10.41 20.01 -7.33
C VAL A 672 10.53 21.17 -8.32
N GLU A 673 9.44 21.91 -8.49
CA GLU A 673 9.43 23.14 -9.28
C GLU A 673 10.08 24.27 -8.47
N THR A 674 11.35 24.55 -8.74
CA THR A 674 12.06 25.68 -8.14
C THR A 674 11.76 26.94 -8.95
N ARG A 675 11.21 27.96 -8.29
CA ARG A 675 10.91 29.25 -8.89
C ARG A 675 12.11 30.17 -8.77
N ASP A 676 12.93 30.25 -9.82
CA ASP A 676 14.02 31.21 -9.89
C ASP A 676 13.48 32.55 -10.40
N VAL A 677 13.40 33.53 -9.49
CA VAL A 677 13.04 34.91 -9.83
C VAL A 677 14.30 35.66 -10.23
N ALA A 678 14.68 35.54 -11.49
CA ALA A 678 15.80 36.29 -12.04
C ALA A 678 15.32 37.71 -12.41
N LYS A 679 15.73 38.73 -11.64
CA LYS A 679 15.50 40.14 -11.99
C LYS A 679 16.47 40.56 -13.10
N HIS A 680 16.15 40.28 -14.36
CA HIS A 680 16.87 40.85 -15.49
C HIS A 680 16.26 42.20 -15.87
N THR A 681 17.00 43.29 -15.68
CA THR A 681 16.70 44.58 -16.31
C THR A 681 16.93 44.45 -17.81
N VAL A 682 15.86 44.31 -18.59
CA VAL A 682 15.94 44.26 -20.05
C VAL A 682 16.34 45.65 -20.57
N PHE A 683 17.62 45.81 -20.92
CA PHE A 683 18.03 46.85 -21.87
C PHE A 683 17.58 46.38 -23.26
N ALA A 684 16.48 46.95 -23.74
CA ALA A 684 15.93 46.67 -25.06
C ALA A 684 16.74 47.41 -26.13
N ASP A 685 17.54 46.69 -26.90
CA ASP A 685 18.32 47.23 -28.02
C ASP A 685 17.72 46.82 -29.38
N GLN A 686 16.40 47.04 -29.54
CA GLN A 686 15.72 46.95 -30.84
C GLN A 686 14.74 48.11 -31.03
N PRO A 687 14.83 48.85 -32.16
CA PRO A 687 14.10 50.12 -32.36
C PRO A 687 12.58 49.94 -32.53
N MET A 688 12.10 48.78 -32.98
CA MET A 688 10.67 48.58 -33.29
C MET A 688 9.80 48.31 -32.04
N THR A 689 10.36 47.67 -31.00
CA THR A 689 9.69 47.42 -29.72
C THR A 689 9.56 48.68 -28.87
N ARG A 690 10.45 49.68 -29.06
CA ARG A 690 10.37 50.99 -28.37
C ARG A 690 9.10 51.76 -28.73
N ALA A 691 8.64 51.70 -29.98
CA ALA A 691 7.44 52.40 -30.43
C ALA A 691 6.16 51.79 -29.83
N ILE A 692 6.07 50.46 -29.77
CA ILE A 692 4.91 49.75 -29.20
C ILE A 692 4.85 49.93 -27.68
N HIS A 693 6.00 49.94 -26.99
CA HIS A 693 6.06 50.21 -25.56
C HIS A 693 5.81 51.70 -25.21
N ALA A 694 6.23 52.64 -26.05
CA ALA A 694 5.93 54.06 -25.85
C ALA A 694 4.43 54.36 -26.01
N LEU A 695 3.78 53.76 -27.02
CA LEU A 695 2.34 53.94 -27.25
C LEU A 695 1.50 53.32 -26.12
N ARG A 696 1.93 52.19 -25.55
CA ARG A 696 1.22 51.54 -24.42
C ARG A 696 1.45 52.23 -23.07
N LYS A 697 2.64 52.82 -22.86
CA LYS A 697 3.03 53.56 -21.64
C LYS A 697 2.26 54.88 -21.49
N LEU A 698 1.93 55.53 -22.61
CA LEU A 698 1.08 56.73 -22.63
C LEU A 698 -0.38 56.45 -22.21
N VAL A 699 -0.84 55.20 -22.30
CA VAL A 699 -2.24 54.84 -22.05
C VAL A 699 -2.48 54.31 -20.62
N THR A 700 -1.47 53.77 -19.93
CA THR A 700 -1.70 53.00 -18.69
C THR A 700 -0.91 53.43 -17.45
N GLY A 701 0.00 54.41 -17.54
CA GLY A 701 0.50 55.14 -16.36
C GLY A 701 1.24 54.34 -15.27
N LYS A 702 1.60 53.06 -15.48
CA LYS A 702 2.41 52.26 -14.54
C LYS A 702 3.58 51.59 -15.25
N ALA A 703 4.79 51.79 -14.72
CA ALA A 703 5.98 51.08 -15.15
C ALA A 703 5.93 49.63 -14.63
N VAL A 704 5.92 48.66 -15.55
CA VAL A 704 5.91 47.24 -15.24
C VAL A 704 7.35 46.75 -15.13
N THR A 705 7.80 46.43 -13.92
CA THR A 705 8.89 45.46 -13.74
C THR A 705 8.28 44.09 -14.00
N THR A 706 8.50 43.52 -15.18
CA THR A 706 8.15 42.13 -15.48
C THR A 706 9.10 41.23 -14.71
N ASP A 707 8.65 40.68 -13.59
CA ASP A 707 9.33 39.56 -12.95
C ASP A 707 9.31 38.38 -13.92
N ALA A 708 10.46 38.05 -14.52
CA ALA A 708 10.63 36.84 -15.30
C ALA A 708 10.73 35.67 -14.31
N VAL A 709 9.59 35.03 -14.06
CA VAL A 709 9.48 33.85 -13.22
C VAL A 709 9.89 32.66 -14.07
N THR A 710 11.11 32.17 -13.87
CA THR A 710 11.55 30.94 -14.53
C THR A 710 11.26 29.80 -13.58
N VAL A 711 10.26 28.98 -13.91
CA VAL A 711 9.99 27.75 -13.17
C VAL A 711 10.95 26.70 -13.74
N ARG A 712 11.93 26.30 -12.93
CA ARG A 712 12.88 25.23 -13.27
C ARG A 712 12.52 24.00 -12.44
N THR A 713 12.14 22.92 -13.11
CA THR A 713 11.97 21.63 -12.43
C THR A 713 13.35 21.06 -12.13
N VAL A 714 13.67 20.87 -10.86
CA VAL A 714 14.94 20.28 -10.41
C VAL A 714 14.62 19.01 -9.64
N GLU A 715 15.36 17.95 -9.93
CA GLU A 715 15.32 16.72 -9.15
C GLU A 715 16.06 16.96 -7.83
N ARG A 716 15.35 16.89 -6.70
CA ARG A 716 15.92 17.07 -5.36
C ARG A 716 15.56 15.88 -4.48
N GLU A 717 16.47 15.48 -3.60
CA GLU A 717 16.15 14.50 -2.56
C GLU A 717 14.90 14.94 -1.79
N ARG A 718 14.00 13.99 -1.49
CA ARG A 718 12.79 14.31 -0.72
C ARG A 718 13.13 14.86 0.67
N TRP A 719 14.19 14.29 1.24
CA TRP A 719 14.85 14.70 2.48
C TRP A 719 16.35 14.47 2.32
N SER A 720 17.16 15.48 2.55
CA SER A 720 18.62 15.30 2.56
C SER A 720 19.12 14.76 3.91
N ALA A 721 20.31 14.17 3.90
CA ALA A 721 20.97 13.68 5.12
C ALA A 721 21.11 14.77 6.20
N SER A 722 21.45 16.00 5.79
CA SER A 722 21.61 17.13 6.70
C SER A 722 20.27 17.62 7.26
N GLU A 723 19.21 17.61 6.44
CA GLU A 723 17.85 17.96 6.88
C GLU A 723 17.36 16.97 7.95
N LEU A 724 17.60 15.67 7.74
CA LEU A 724 17.23 14.64 8.72
C LEU A 724 18.01 14.75 10.03
N ALA A 725 19.29 15.09 9.96
CA ALA A 725 20.14 15.20 11.14
C ALA A 725 19.89 16.48 11.96
N HIS A 726 19.57 17.60 11.30
CA HIS A 726 19.57 18.92 11.94
C HIS A 726 18.24 19.67 11.90
N GLU A 727 17.36 19.40 10.94
CA GLU A 727 16.11 20.16 10.79
C GLU A 727 14.88 19.46 11.42
N VAL A 728 14.96 18.16 11.71
CA VAL A 728 13.86 17.41 12.34
C VAL A 728 13.73 17.83 13.82
N PRO A 729 12.62 18.48 14.23
CA PRO A 729 12.49 18.98 15.60
C PRO A 729 12.36 17.84 16.63
N PRO A 730 12.77 18.05 17.89
CA PRO A 730 12.57 17.07 18.95
C PRO A 730 11.10 16.63 19.09
N GLY A 731 10.88 15.33 19.27
CA GLY A 731 9.53 14.76 19.34
C GLY A 731 8.81 14.70 17.98
N HIS A 732 9.54 14.89 16.88
CA HIS A 732 9.07 14.61 15.53
C HIS A 732 9.86 13.45 14.91
N ALA A 733 9.27 12.88 13.87
CA ALA A 733 9.92 11.88 13.03
C ALA A 733 9.47 12.05 11.58
N VAL A 734 10.31 11.65 10.64
CA VAL A 734 9.94 11.54 9.22
C VAL A 734 9.49 10.12 8.96
N LEU A 735 8.25 9.97 8.49
CA LEU A 735 7.60 8.68 8.29
C LEU A 735 7.21 8.52 6.82
N SER A 736 7.55 7.36 6.25
CA SER A 736 7.08 6.91 4.95
C SER A 736 6.44 5.54 5.10
N LEU A 737 5.27 5.36 4.48
CA LEU A 737 4.46 4.17 4.64
C LEU A 737 4.16 3.54 3.28
N THR A 738 4.10 2.22 3.26
CA THR A 738 3.63 1.46 2.09
C THR A 738 2.65 0.40 2.58
N THR A 739 1.49 0.31 1.94
CA THR A 739 0.49 -0.71 2.29
C THR A 739 0.80 -2.04 1.61
N VAL A 740 0.22 -3.12 2.11
CA VAL A 740 0.27 -4.45 1.48
C VAL A 740 -0.28 -4.45 0.06
N GLU A 741 -1.17 -3.51 -0.29
CA GLU A 741 -1.73 -3.33 -1.63
C GLU A 741 -0.81 -2.52 -2.57
N GLY A 742 0.23 -1.89 -2.03
CA GLY A 742 1.21 -1.11 -2.79
C GLY A 742 0.91 0.38 -2.88
N GLU A 743 -0.09 0.87 -2.15
CA GLU A 743 -0.29 2.31 -1.96
C GLU A 743 0.84 2.88 -1.09
N HIS A 744 1.23 4.11 -1.35
CA HIS A 744 2.42 4.70 -0.74
C HIS A 744 2.16 6.12 -0.22
N ALA A 745 2.59 6.36 1.02
CA ALA A 745 2.71 7.69 1.59
C ALA A 745 4.18 8.14 1.53
N PRO A 746 4.45 9.32 0.92
CA PRO A 746 5.81 9.85 0.82
C PRO A 746 6.42 10.10 2.22
N PRO A 747 7.75 10.30 2.33
CA PRO A 747 8.38 10.67 3.60
C PRO A 747 7.90 12.05 4.06
N LEU A 748 7.08 12.06 5.11
CA LEU A 748 6.45 13.27 5.66
C LEU A 748 6.78 13.42 7.14
N LEU A 749 6.83 14.67 7.61
CA LEU A 749 7.11 14.99 9.00
C LEU A 749 5.86 14.74 9.87
N VAL A 750 6.03 13.97 10.95
CA VAL A 750 5.02 13.66 11.96
C VAL A 750 5.41 14.32 13.28
N ASN A 751 4.49 15.07 13.87
CA ASN A 751 4.55 15.48 15.27
C ASN A 751 4.01 14.35 16.16
N LEU A 752 4.88 13.74 16.97
CA LEU A 752 4.53 12.61 17.84
C LEU A 752 3.93 13.04 19.20
N ARG A 753 3.97 14.34 19.51
CA ARG A 753 3.41 14.90 20.76
C ARG A 753 1.92 15.26 20.65
N GLY A 754 1.35 15.23 19.44
CA GLY A 754 -0.07 15.50 19.17
C GLY A 754 -0.33 16.87 18.55
#